data_AF-A0A1F3F2F6-F1
#
_entry.id   AF-A0A1F3F2F6-F1
#
_cell.length_a   1.000
_cell.length_b   1.000
_cell.length_c   1.000
_cell.angle_alpha   90.00
_cell.angle_beta   90.00
_cell.angle_gamma   90.00
#
_symmetry.space_group_name_H-M   'P 1'
#
loop_
_entity.id
_entity.type
_entity.pdbx_description
1 polymer ?
#
loop_
_entity_poly.entity_id
_entity_poly.type
_entity_poly.pdbx_seq_one_letter_code
_entity_poly.pdbx_strand_id
1 'polypeptide(L)'
;MRTELRFIVLLFYWICSFSAIITKASDDPASKLYDETIFVISNFSGVDANLNETRTIQELLDQNIGGFRFYLEWEKQQNQLMIKKADGSSIPFGQTMLEIKKFLDANRDKIMTLFLDFSTNINELDEIFHEQGINQYFYTYEAKEGWAPVKTMIAENKRLVIFAMQEHRNSPEWLHYVWNHAVEPYFSIWEAPVFKGEFLKGDPKNSLLIYNDYNFPKKSDYAKNLKYDTNQNPYLIEHVKNTWTNTGKTPNFIMLDRYESWILGVVSYLRGFTIIKGTVTYNAQVLDYVNWEATGSLTSGKFCFPVGPGDNLVLSPKSPGFRFTPETATFNEPNQSAIQHFVATPLEITDNLEGHYTFSKEGRDFSIKGFNGKPSNVQFTSDSTRSTVAVFGDNSYITLPGAEEFKMRDHDFSVAAWVKIKEYLPNKRDYCIIGTKSNSYQQGIHLLIRDRKPYFGFYNNDLQGKTVLEAGKWYHLTWRYNKLNGEQAIFLNGKLDSRSLGHPAYKGRENLYVGVAGFNWSSNMYGAIDNLSIWSRALGEEEIWGMSKEVLEIVPIKNVFVLYPIMSRSLTALIFIALLVFAYFKIPFRKLKKQPSVADKIRTIESTIKHKPESNYIQLFGDFKVLDKEGNDISTQFTPKLKQLFLIILLYSQRNKNGISTRELTDILWLGHSSQSAKNSRGVTIRKLRLILESLDSVQINFHIDRWSMVFGGTVYCDYVECLKLLKREKIHDTDFNLNFYHIIQEGELFKGESYDWLDDFKGFVGNNIVDILLKFIGELNIEKDTELILKITDRILVTDPVNDQALAIKLKVLIRQNNYNLARFTFDRFCVLYEEMYGEKFSGKFDELSSQ
;
A
#
# COMPACT_ATOMS: atom_id res chain seq x y z
N MET A 1 -0.77 40.36 41.79
CA MET A 1 -1.13 40.18 40.36
C MET A 1 -0.04 40.76 39.44
N ARG A 2 1.21 40.29 39.58
CA ARG A 2 2.37 40.78 38.80
C ARG A 2 3.52 39.77 38.67
N THR A 3 3.21 38.48 38.78
CA THR A 3 4.19 37.38 38.73
C THR A 3 3.83 36.28 37.73
N GLU A 4 2.59 36.25 37.21
CA GLU A 4 2.16 35.25 36.21
C GLU A 4 2.35 35.71 34.76
N LEU A 5 2.61 36.99 34.52
CA LEU A 5 2.80 37.53 33.16
C LEU A 5 4.22 37.31 32.59
N ARG A 6 5.17 36.78 33.37
CA ARG A 6 6.56 36.51 32.91
C ARG A 6 6.77 35.10 32.36
N PHE A 7 5.91 34.13 32.69
CA PHE A 7 6.01 32.77 32.16
C PHE A 7 5.38 32.60 30.77
N ILE A 8 4.43 33.47 30.40
CA ILE A 8 3.76 33.41 29.09
C ILE A 8 4.60 34.07 27.98
N VAL A 9 5.47 35.02 28.32
CA VAL A 9 6.36 35.69 27.34
C VAL A 9 7.64 34.89 27.07
N LEU A 10 8.10 34.06 28.02
CA LEU A 10 9.24 33.15 27.82
C LEU A 10 8.86 31.90 27.02
N LEU A 11 7.61 31.42 27.12
CA LEU A 11 7.12 30.32 26.28
C LEU A 11 6.92 30.72 24.81
N PHE A 12 6.60 32.00 24.56
CA PHE A 12 6.42 32.53 23.20
C PHE A 12 7.74 32.84 22.47
N TYR A 13 8.86 33.00 23.20
CA TYR A 13 10.18 33.17 22.59
C TYR A 13 10.89 31.84 22.27
N TRP A 14 10.43 30.73 22.85
CA TRP A 14 11.00 29.39 22.58
C TRP A 14 10.35 28.68 21.37
N ILE A 15 9.19 29.17 20.91
CA ILE A 15 8.43 28.58 19.79
C ILE A 15 8.70 29.30 18.44
N CYS A 16 9.43 30.42 18.44
CA CYS A 16 9.76 31.18 17.22
C CYS A 16 11.25 31.21 16.85
N SER A 17 12.02 30.18 17.24
CA SER A 17 13.43 30.02 16.84
C SER A 17 13.75 28.59 16.37
N PHE A 18 12.91 28.03 15.50
CA PHE A 18 13.34 26.98 14.58
C PHE A 18 13.20 27.52 13.16
N SER A 19 14.06 28.48 12.83
CA SER A 19 14.48 28.65 11.44
C SER A 19 15.18 27.35 11.05
N ALA A 20 14.48 26.50 10.29
CA ALA A 20 15.12 25.43 9.55
C ALA A 20 16.19 26.10 8.68
N ILE A 21 17.44 25.99 9.12
CA ILE A 21 18.59 26.36 8.31
C ILE A 21 18.63 25.30 7.21
N ILE A 22 17.98 25.59 6.08
CA ILE A 22 18.30 24.93 4.82
C ILE A 22 19.69 25.46 4.47
N THR A 23 20.73 24.79 4.95
CA THR A 23 22.08 24.99 4.43
C THR A 23 22.04 24.60 2.95
N LYS A 24 21.99 25.61 2.08
CA LYS A 24 22.38 25.48 0.68
C LYS A 24 23.85 25.09 0.64
N ALA A 25 24.13 23.79 0.69
CA ALA A 25 25.45 23.27 0.40
C ALA A 25 25.63 23.34 -1.12
N SER A 26 26.55 24.19 -1.57
CA SER A 26 27.02 24.20 -2.95
C SER A 26 27.63 22.84 -3.28
N ASP A 27 27.16 22.22 -4.36
CA ASP A 27 27.60 20.93 -4.88
C ASP A 27 29.07 21.05 -5.39
N ASP A 28 30.05 20.96 -4.49
CA ASP A 28 31.44 20.69 -4.85
C ASP A 28 31.53 19.21 -5.24
N PRO A 29 31.90 18.85 -6.49
CA PRO A 29 32.04 17.45 -6.91
C PRO A 29 32.96 16.62 -6.00
N ALA A 30 33.90 17.25 -5.29
CA ALA A 30 34.79 16.60 -4.34
C ALA A 30 34.13 16.28 -2.98
N SER A 31 32.95 16.81 -2.67
CA SER A 31 32.25 16.59 -1.40
C SER A 31 31.36 15.33 -1.37
N LYS A 32 31.24 14.61 -2.50
CA LYS A 32 30.40 13.41 -2.63
C LYS A 32 30.97 12.22 -1.85
N LEU A 33 30.08 11.40 -1.30
CA LEU A 33 30.45 10.09 -0.73
C LEU A 33 30.80 9.11 -1.85
N TYR A 34 31.57 8.06 -1.53
CA TYR A 34 31.86 7.00 -2.48
C TYR A 34 30.58 6.31 -3.00
N ASP A 35 29.58 6.10 -2.13
CA ASP A 35 28.26 5.57 -2.50
C ASP A 35 27.31 6.59 -3.15
N GLU A 36 27.78 7.80 -3.42
CA GLU A 36 27.11 8.81 -4.26
C GLU A 36 27.80 9.01 -5.62
N THR A 37 28.83 8.22 -5.90
CA THR A 37 29.65 8.34 -7.11
C THR A 37 29.30 7.26 -8.11
N ILE A 38 29.26 7.65 -9.40
CA ILE A 38 29.01 6.75 -10.54
C ILE A 38 30.36 6.41 -11.19
N PHE A 39 30.66 5.12 -11.26
CA PHE A 39 31.85 4.52 -11.85
C PHE A 39 31.46 3.68 -13.07
N VAL A 40 32.23 3.82 -14.15
CA VAL A 40 32.17 2.89 -15.30
C VAL A 40 33.21 1.81 -15.05
N ILE A 41 32.77 0.55 -15.02
CA ILE A 41 33.61 -0.61 -14.76
C ILE A 41 33.70 -1.42 -16.04
N SER A 42 34.91 -1.80 -16.45
CA SER A 42 35.10 -2.76 -17.54
C SER A 42 35.02 -4.18 -16.97
N ASN A 43 34.07 -4.99 -17.45
CA ASN A 43 34.07 -6.44 -17.24
C ASN A 43 35.12 -7.09 -18.15
N PHE A 44 36.38 -6.80 -17.85
CA PHE A 44 37.54 -7.08 -18.71
C PHE A 44 37.74 -8.57 -18.99
N SER A 45 37.48 -9.42 -17.98
CA SER A 45 37.53 -10.87 -18.14
C SER A 45 36.36 -11.40 -18.97
N GLY A 46 35.15 -10.86 -18.76
CA GLY A 46 33.97 -11.21 -19.56
C GLY A 46 33.61 -12.69 -19.59
N VAL A 47 34.03 -13.50 -18.60
CA VAL A 47 33.83 -14.96 -18.56
C VAL A 47 32.34 -15.34 -18.59
N ASP A 48 31.50 -14.45 -18.09
CA ASP A 48 30.03 -14.52 -18.09
C ASP A 48 29.35 -13.60 -19.11
N ALA A 49 30.12 -12.95 -19.98
CA ALA A 49 29.63 -11.93 -20.91
C ALA A 49 29.30 -12.46 -22.30
N ASN A 50 28.43 -11.72 -23.01
CA ASN A 50 28.12 -11.98 -24.42
C ASN A 50 29.11 -11.34 -25.40
N LEU A 51 29.84 -10.32 -24.96
CA LEU A 51 30.83 -9.59 -25.74
C LEU A 51 32.16 -9.56 -24.99
N ASN A 52 33.26 -9.74 -25.72
CA ASN A 52 34.60 -9.66 -25.15
C ASN A 52 35.16 -8.24 -25.28
N GLU A 53 35.89 -7.81 -24.25
CA GLU A 53 36.68 -6.58 -24.28
C GLU A 53 37.87 -6.74 -25.23
N THR A 54 38.02 -5.77 -26.13
CA THR A 54 39.07 -5.75 -27.16
C THR A 54 40.19 -4.79 -26.83
N ARG A 55 39.95 -3.81 -25.95
CA ARG A 55 40.97 -2.85 -25.52
C ARG A 55 41.89 -3.47 -24.48
N THR A 56 43.14 -3.02 -24.48
CA THR A 56 44.13 -3.33 -23.45
C THR A 56 43.83 -2.59 -22.15
N ILE A 57 44.46 -3.01 -21.05
CA ILE A 57 44.36 -2.32 -19.76
C ILE A 57 44.79 -0.86 -19.89
N GLN A 58 45.94 -0.60 -20.53
CA GLN A 58 46.42 0.77 -20.73
C GLN A 58 45.44 1.62 -21.54
N GLU A 59 44.89 1.10 -22.64
CA GLU A 59 43.90 1.83 -23.44
C GLU A 59 42.65 2.18 -22.64
N LEU A 60 42.21 1.31 -21.72
CA LEU A 60 41.06 1.59 -20.83
C LEU A 60 41.40 2.61 -19.74
N LEU A 61 42.61 2.53 -19.18
CA LEU A 61 43.14 3.53 -18.24
C LEU A 61 43.23 4.91 -18.89
N ASP A 62 43.67 5.00 -20.14
CA ASP A 62 43.76 6.24 -20.91
C ASP A 62 42.37 6.85 -21.18
N GLN A 63 41.30 6.03 -21.17
CA GLN A 63 39.90 6.50 -21.22
C GLN A 63 39.35 6.90 -19.84
N ASN A 64 40.19 6.91 -18.80
CA ASN A 64 39.83 7.24 -17.43
C ASN A 64 38.73 6.32 -16.84
N ILE A 65 38.78 5.02 -17.16
CA ILE A 65 37.85 4.01 -16.63
C ILE A 65 37.78 4.06 -15.10
N GLY A 66 36.61 3.78 -14.52
CA GLY A 66 36.41 3.78 -13.07
C GLY A 66 36.98 2.55 -12.36
N GLY A 67 37.22 1.47 -13.11
CA GLY A 67 37.68 0.23 -12.53
C GLY A 67 37.51 -0.98 -13.45
N PHE A 68 37.78 -2.15 -12.89
CA PHE A 68 37.79 -3.42 -13.63
C PHE A 68 37.14 -4.54 -12.85
N ARG A 69 36.53 -5.48 -13.56
CA ARG A 69 36.21 -6.81 -13.06
C ARG A 69 37.13 -7.84 -13.70
N PHE A 70 37.79 -8.62 -12.86
CA PHE A 70 38.74 -9.67 -13.26
C PHE A 70 38.31 -11.02 -12.70
N TYR A 71 38.35 -12.03 -13.56
CA TYR A 71 38.33 -13.43 -13.17
C TYR A 71 39.77 -13.93 -13.09
N LEU A 72 40.14 -14.43 -11.91
CA LEU A 72 41.50 -14.82 -11.58
C LEU A 72 41.61 -16.33 -11.42
N GLU A 73 42.65 -16.89 -12.02
CA GLU A 73 42.96 -18.31 -11.93
C GLU A 73 44.47 -18.52 -11.81
N TRP A 74 44.87 -19.45 -10.95
CA TRP A 74 46.27 -19.81 -10.79
C TRP A 74 46.75 -20.67 -11.97
N GLU A 75 47.79 -20.21 -12.67
CA GLU A 75 48.38 -20.98 -13.76
C GLU A 75 49.58 -21.79 -13.27
N LYS A 76 49.39 -23.11 -13.13
CA LYS A 76 50.41 -24.02 -12.60
C LYS A 76 51.73 -24.04 -13.38
N GLN A 77 51.68 -23.80 -14.70
CA GLN A 77 52.87 -23.85 -15.55
C GLN A 77 53.79 -22.65 -15.34
N GLN A 78 53.21 -21.46 -15.16
CA GLN A 78 53.95 -20.21 -14.98
C GLN A 78 54.11 -19.84 -13.50
N ASN A 79 53.47 -20.60 -12.60
CA ASN A 79 53.45 -20.41 -11.16
C ASN A 79 53.10 -18.96 -10.77
N GLN A 80 52.09 -18.40 -11.43
CA GLN A 80 51.62 -17.05 -11.19
C GLN A 80 50.10 -16.96 -11.37
N LEU A 81 49.50 -15.95 -10.74
CA LEU A 81 48.09 -15.64 -10.87
C LEU A 81 47.82 -14.92 -12.19
N MET A 82 46.83 -15.42 -12.94
CA MET A 82 46.48 -14.91 -14.26
C MET A 82 45.06 -14.35 -14.26
N ILE A 83 44.84 -13.28 -15.02
CA ILE A 83 43.51 -12.82 -15.40
C ILE A 83 43.11 -13.64 -16.63
N LYS A 84 42.04 -14.45 -16.52
CA LYS A 84 41.50 -15.20 -17.68
C LYS A 84 40.40 -14.38 -18.35
N LYS A 85 40.36 -14.44 -19.68
CA LYS A 85 39.34 -13.80 -20.51
C LYS A 85 38.47 -14.85 -21.20
N ALA A 86 37.24 -14.47 -21.55
CA ALA A 86 36.30 -15.32 -22.28
C ALA A 86 36.76 -15.71 -23.70
N ASP A 87 37.67 -14.93 -24.31
CA ASP A 87 38.30 -15.29 -25.58
C ASP A 87 39.39 -16.39 -25.45
N GLY A 88 39.61 -16.90 -24.23
CA GLY A 88 40.61 -17.91 -23.91
C GLY A 88 42.02 -17.35 -23.69
N SER A 89 42.23 -16.05 -23.92
CA SER A 89 43.50 -15.40 -23.60
C SER A 89 43.66 -15.17 -22.10
N SER A 90 44.90 -14.98 -21.66
CA SER A 90 45.20 -14.67 -20.27
C SER A 90 46.40 -13.75 -20.13
N ILE A 91 46.34 -12.86 -19.15
CA ILE A 91 47.42 -11.91 -18.86
C ILE A 91 47.86 -12.01 -17.39
N PRO A 92 49.15 -11.75 -17.06
CA PRO A 92 49.63 -11.82 -15.69
C PRO A 92 49.00 -10.76 -14.79
N PHE A 93 48.41 -11.18 -13.66
CA PHE A 93 47.71 -10.27 -12.73
C PHE A 93 48.67 -9.25 -12.10
N GLY A 94 49.87 -9.69 -11.68
CA GLY A 94 50.87 -8.80 -11.07
C GLY A 94 51.31 -7.66 -11.99
N GLN A 95 51.53 -7.95 -13.28
CA GLN A 95 51.87 -6.93 -14.27
C GLN A 95 50.72 -5.92 -14.48
N THR A 96 49.48 -6.40 -14.51
CA THR A 96 48.29 -5.52 -14.56
C THR A 96 48.18 -4.63 -13.32
N MET A 97 48.50 -5.13 -12.13
CA MET A 97 48.52 -4.31 -10.91
C MET A 97 49.61 -3.24 -10.95
N LEU A 98 50.78 -3.54 -11.52
CA LEU A 98 51.83 -2.54 -11.73
C LEU A 98 51.38 -1.41 -12.69
N GLU A 99 50.65 -1.74 -13.75
CA GLU A 99 50.07 -0.76 -14.68
C GLU A 99 49.04 0.14 -13.99
N ILE A 100 48.11 -0.45 -13.24
CA ILE A 100 47.12 0.30 -12.46
C ILE A 100 47.80 1.19 -11.42
N LYS A 101 48.83 0.69 -10.72
CA LYS A 101 49.62 1.49 -9.78
C LYS A 101 50.23 2.70 -10.47
N LYS A 102 50.92 2.53 -11.60
CA LYS A 102 51.54 3.65 -12.35
C LYS A 102 50.49 4.70 -12.74
N PHE A 103 49.30 4.26 -13.13
CA PHE A 103 48.19 5.16 -13.43
C PHE A 103 47.69 5.92 -12.19
N LEU A 104 47.54 5.26 -11.03
CA LEU A 104 47.17 5.91 -9.78
C LEU A 104 48.26 6.86 -9.25
N ASP A 105 49.54 6.55 -9.46
CA ASP A 105 50.67 7.43 -9.14
C ASP A 105 50.60 8.73 -9.97
N ALA A 106 50.27 8.61 -11.26
CA ALA A 106 50.15 9.74 -12.18
C ALA A 106 48.88 10.59 -11.97
N ASN A 107 47.79 9.99 -11.47
CA ASN A 107 46.50 10.63 -11.29
C ASN A 107 46.09 10.64 -9.80
N ARG A 108 46.52 11.66 -9.06
CA ARG A 108 46.38 11.72 -7.58
C ARG A 108 44.94 11.85 -7.09
N ASP A 109 44.05 12.39 -7.92
CA ASP A 109 42.62 12.58 -7.64
C ASP A 109 41.77 11.37 -8.04
N LYS A 110 42.36 10.38 -8.72
CA LYS A 110 41.64 9.21 -9.20
C LYS A 110 41.37 8.21 -8.08
N ILE A 111 40.10 7.82 -7.95
CA ILE A 111 39.65 6.62 -7.24
C ILE A 111 39.35 5.51 -8.26
N MET A 112 39.71 4.29 -7.90
CA MET A 112 39.47 3.09 -8.69
C MET A 112 38.80 1.99 -7.88
N THR A 113 38.00 1.15 -8.55
CA THR A 113 37.33 0.00 -7.92
C THR A 113 37.65 -1.28 -8.68
N LEU A 114 37.99 -2.35 -7.96
CA LEU A 114 38.24 -3.67 -8.54
C LEU A 114 37.20 -4.68 -8.04
N PHE A 115 36.69 -5.49 -8.97
CA PHE A 115 35.85 -6.65 -8.66
C PHE A 115 36.63 -7.90 -9.02
N LEU A 116 36.99 -8.72 -8.03
CA LEU A 116 37.82 -9.89 -8.20
C LEU A 116 36.96 -11.14 -8.01
N ASP A 117 36.89 -11.96 -9.06
CA ASP A 117 36.24 -13.25 -9.06
C ASP A 117 37.32 -14.34 -9.05
N PHE A 118 37.50 -14.99 -7.91
CA PHE A 118 38.60 -15.93 -7.71
C PHE A 118 38.25 -17.01 -6.70
N SER A 119 38.95 -18.14 -6.80
CA SER A 119 38.88 -19.25 -5.83
C SER A 119 40.24 -19.57 -5.20
N THR A 120 41.28 -18.82 -5.58
CA THR A 120 42.66 -18.96 -5.08
C THR A 120 42.82 -18.48 -3.64
N ASN A 121 43.98 -18.76 -3.04
CA ASN A 121 44.26 -18.35 -1.67
C ASN A 121 44.43 -16.82 -1.57
N ILE A 122 43.78 -16.19 -0.60
CA ILE A 122 43.87 -14.73 -0.39
C ILE A 122 45.31 -14.29 -0.10
N ASN A 123 46.12 -15.14 0.54
CA ASN A 123 47.52 -14.79 0.83
C ASN A 123 48.33 -14.55 -0.45
N GLU A 124 48.05 -15.29 -1.53
CA GLU A 124 48.72 -15.11 -2.82
C GLU A 124 48.37 -13.75 -3.44
N LEU A 125 47.13 -13.30 -3.28
CA LEU A 125 46.70 -11.97 -3.70
C LEU A 125 47.40 -10.88 -2.90
N ASP A 126 47.44 -11.02 -1.58
CA ASP A 126 48.07 -10.07 -0.66
C ASP A 126 49.58 -9.92 -0.95
N GLU A 127 50.27 -11.03 -1.18
CA GLU A 127 51.68 -11.06 -1.61
C GLU A 127 51.89 -10.26 -2.90
N ILE A 128 51.12 -10.54 -3.96
CA ILE A 128 51.24 -9.82 -5.24
C ILE A 128 50.98 -8.32 -5.04
N PHE A 129 49.96 -7.95 -4.26
CA PHE A 129 49.65 -6.55 -4.00
C PHE A 129 50.76 -5.82 -3.23
N HIS A 130 51.37 -6.49 -2.26
CA HIS A 130 52.51 -5.99 -1.51
C HIS A 130 53.77 -5.85 -2.39
N GLU A 131 54.08 -6.86 -3.20
CA GLU A 131 55.21 -6.85 -4.12
C GLU A 131 55.14 -5.70 -5.13
N GLN A 132 53.94 -5.46 -5.70
CA GLN A 132 53.74 -4.33 -6.61
C GLN A 132 53.62 -2.98 -5.88
N GLY A 133 53.42 -2.98 -4.55
CA GLY A 133 53.28 -1.78 -3.72
C GLY A 133 51.98 -1.02 -3.98
N ILE A 134 50.94 -1.67 -4.48
CA ILE A 134 49.63 -1.05 -4.74
C ILE A 134 48.75 -1.02 -3.47
N ASN A 135 49.06 -1.86 -2.48
CA ASN A 135 48.39 -1.96 -1.18
C ASN A 135 48.33 -0.63 -0.39
N GLN A 136 49.26 0.29 -0.64
CA GLN A 136 49.22 1.64 -0.05
C GLN A 136 47.90 2.39 -0.33
N TYR A 137 47.24 2.06 -1.46
CA TYR A 137 45.99 2.69 -1.91
C TYR A 137 44.72 2.05 -1.34
N PHE A 138 44.80 0.93 -0.63
CA PHE A 138 43.63 0.18 -0.21
C PHE A 138 42.76 0.97 0.76
N TYR A 139 41.47 1.04 0.45
CA TYR A 139 40.44 1.55 1.34
C TYR A 139 39.80 0.39 2.13
N THR A 140 39.46 0.64 3.39
CA THR A 140 38.72 -0.29 4.24
C THR A 140 37.38 0.34 4.61
N TYR A 141 36.29 -0.41 4.47
CA TYR A 141 34.95 0.05 4.83
C TYR A 141 34.72 -0.07 6.34
N GLU A 142 34.27 1.03 6.95
CA GLU A 142 33.94 1.09 8.37
C GLU A 142 32.43 1.06 8.58
N ALA A 143 31.89 -0.01 9.17
CA ALA A 143 30.43 -0.19 9.30
C ALA A 143 29.72 0.93 10.10
N LYS A 144 30.44 1.59 11.03
CA LYS A 144 29.89 2.68 11.85
C LYS A 144 29.81 4.00 11.10
N GLU A 145 30.80 4.30 10.27
CA GLU A 145 30.91 5.56 9.54
C GLU A 145 30.28 5.48 8.14
N GLY A 146 30.24 4.27 7.58
CA GLY A 146 29.83 3.99 6.22
C GLY A 146 30.93 4.34 5.21
N TRP A 147 30.52 4.57 3.97
CA TRP A 147 31.41 4.97 2.90
C TRP A 147 31.92 6.39 3.10
N ALA A 148 33.24 6.58 3.00
CA ALA A 148 33.87 7.88 3.20
C ALA A 148 33.60 8.86 2.04
N PRO A 149 33.71 10.18 2.30
CA PRO A 149 33.81 11.18 1.23
C PRO A 149 34.99 10.90 0.31
N VAL A 150 34.78 11.04 -1.00
CA VAL A 150 35.80 10.87 -2.04
C VAL A 150 37.03 11.75 -1.79
N LYS A 151 36.81 13.00 -1.34
CA LYS A 151 37.91 13.90 -0.96
C LYS A 151 38.75 13.39 0.21
N THR A 152 38.14 12.74 1.20
CA THR A 152 38.86 12.14 2.32
C THR A 152 39.71 10.96 1.84
N MET A 153 39.10 10.07 1.03
CA MET A 153 39.81 8.95 0.40
C MET A 153 41.02 9.41 -0.42
N ILE A 154 40.88 10.50 -1.19
CA ILE A 154 41.99 11.10 -1.94
C ILE A 154 43.06 11.67 -1.01
N ALA A 155 42.66 12.44 0.01
CA ALA A 155 43.58 13.09 0.95
C ALA A 155 44.41 12.08 1.76
N GLU A 156 43.81 10.96 2.15
CA GLU A 156 44.45 9.87 2.89
C GLU A 156 45.17 8.87 1.97
N ASN A 157 45.13 9.10 0.65
CA ASN A 157 45.67 8.21 -0.38
C ASN A 157 45.07 6.79 -0.34
N LYS A 158 43.82 6.66 0.11
CA LYS A 158 43.02 5.42 0.17
C LYS A 158 42.07 5.35 -1.04
N ARG A 159 42.66 5.18 -2.22
CA ARG A 159 42.02 5.41 -3.53
C ARG A 159 41.63 4.15 -4.31
N LEU A 160 41.81 2.96 -3.73
CA LEU A 160 41.50 1.67 -4.35
C LEU A 160 40.54 0.87 -3.46
N VAL A 161 39.32 0.63 -3.95
CA VAL A 161 38.31 -0.22 -3.30
C VAL A 161 38.31 -1.57 -3.99
N ILE A 162 38.33 -2.67 -3.22
CA ILE A 162 38.45 -4.03 -3.78
C ILE A 162 37.31 -4.89 -3.26
N PHE A 163 36.48 -5.36 -4.19
CA PHE A 163 35.40 -6.28 -3.92
C PHE A 163 35.75 -7.70 -4.36
N ALA A 164 35.50 -8.68 -3.48
CA ALA A 164 35.45 -10.10 -3.86
C ALA A 164 34.04 -10.45 -4.33
N MET A 165 33.94 -11.13 -5.48
CA MET A 165 32.67 -11.62 -6.04
C MET A 165 32.18 -12.89 -5.32
N GLN A 166 33.09 -13.62 -4.68
CA GLN A 166 32.84 -14.83 -3.90
C GLN A 166 33.11 -14.58 -2.42
N GLU A 167 32.40 -15.29 -1.53
CA GLU A 167 32.61 -15.16 -0.09
C GLU A 167 33.81 -16.01 0.33
N HIS A 168 34.80 -15.39 0.96
CA HIS A 168 35.98 -16.07 1.47
C HIS A 168 36.02 -16.04 3.00
N ARG A 169 36.38 -17.17 3.61
CA ARG A 169 36.59 -17.25 5.06
C ARG A 169 37.84 -16.47 5.45
N ASN A 170 37.76 -15.73 6.55
CA ASN A 170 38.86 -14.94 7.10
C ASN A 170 39.42 -13.91 6.09
N SER A 171 38.54 -13.25 5.35
CA SER A 171 38.94 -12.17 4.44
C SER A 171 39.60 -11.01 5.20
N PRO A 172 40.68 -10.41 4.68
CA PRO A 172 41.28 -9.21 5.26
C PRO A 172 40.33 -8.01 5.12
N GLU A 173 40.47 -7.01 5.98
CA GLU A 173 39.53 -5.87 6.06
C GLU A 173 39.47 -5.02 4.77
N TRP A 174 40.54 -5.04 3.96
CA TRP A 174 40.59 -4.36 2.67
C TRP A 174 39.81 -5.07 1.55
N LEU A 175 39.48 -6.36 1.74
CA LEU A 175 38.78 -7.19 0.76
C LEU A 175 37.31 -7.32 1.13
N HIS A 176 36.45 -6.57 0.42
CA HIS A 176 35.03 -6.49 0.73
C HIS A 176 34.25 -7.55 -0.03
N TYR A 177 33.51 -8.44 0.65
CA TYR A 177 32.56 -9.31 -0.06
C TYR A 177 31.43 -8.47 -0.64
N VAL A 178 31.30 -8.44 -1.97
CA VAL A 178 30.48 -7.45 -2.69
C VAL A 178 29.03 -7.39 -2.19
N TRP A 179 28.41 -8.53 -1.88
CA TRP A 179 26.99 -8.61 -1.51
C TRP A 179 26.72 -8.21 -0.04
N ASN A 180 27.76 -7.90 0.74
CA ASN A 180 27.62 -7.21 2.03
C ASN A 180 27.55 -5.68 1.90
N HIS A 181 27.79 -5.14 0.70
CA HIS A 181 27.86 -3.69 0.49
C HIS A 181 27.05 -3.17 -0.69
N ALA A 182 26.75 -4.03 -1.66
CA ALA A 182 26.03 -3.69 -2.87
C ALA A 182 24.77 -4.55 -3.08
N VAL A 183 23.89 -4.05 -3.94
CA VAL A 183 22.71 -4.75 -4.48
C VAL A 183 22.76 -4.75 -6.00
N GLU A 184 22.15 -5.76 -6.60
CA GLU A 184 22.00 -5.91 -8.05
C GLU A 184 20.49 -6.01 -8.37
N PRO A 185 19.91 -5.09 -9.16
CA PRO A 185 18.52 -5.19 -9.56
C PRO A 185 18.33 -6.32 -10.58
N TYR A 186 17.10 -6.84 -10.69
CA TYR A 186 16.78 -7.77 -11.77
C TYR A 186 16.94 -7.08 -13.13
N PHE A 187 17.59 -7.78 -14.07
CA PHE A 187 17.71 -7.30 -15.44
C PHE A 187 16.32 -7.08 -16.06
N SER A 188 16.17 -5.97 -16.77
CA SER A 188 14.93 -5.62 -17.46
C SER A 188 15.22 -4.97 -18.81
N ILE A 189 14.52 -5.44 -19.83
CA ILE A 189 14.51 -4.86 -21.18
C ILE A 189 13.41 -3.81 -21.36
N TRP A 190 12.75 -3.40 -20.28
CA TRP A 190 11.75 -2.34 -20.29
C TRP A 190 12.38 -1.00 -19.94
N GLU A 191 11.98 0.06 -20.64
CA GLU A 191 12.44 1.43 -20.37
C GLU A 191 12.11 1.89 -18.94
N ALA A 192 10.95 1.47 -18.44
CA ALA A 192 10.50 1.67 -17.06
C ALA A 192 10.41 0.31 -16.34
N PRO A 193 11.51 -0.22 -15.79
CA PRO A 193 11.49 -1.49 -15.06
C PRO A 193 10.62 -1.39 -13.81
N VAL A 194 9.71 -2.36 -13.64
CA VAL A 194 8.92 -2.46 -12.41
C VAL A 194 9.79 -3.04 -11.31
N PHE A 195 10.18 -2.22 -10.34
CA PHE A 195 10.86 -2.69 -9.14
C PHE A 195 9.83 -3.15 -8.10
N LYS A 196 9.96 -4.38 -7.62
CA LYS A 196 9.03 -4.98 -6.64
C LYS A 196 9.59 -5.00 -5.22
N GLY A 197 10.64 -4.22 -4.94
CA GLY A 197 11.34 -4.24 -3.65
C GLY A 197 12.36 -5.37 -3.49
N GLU A 198 12.59 -6.17 -4.53
CA GLU A 198 13.54 -7.29 -4.49
C GLU A 198 14.72 -7.03 -5.44
N PHE A 199 15.91 -7.31 -4.94
CA PHE A 199 17.15 -7.32 -5.70
C PHE A 199 17.51 -8.78 -6.05
N LEU A 200 18.14 -8.98 -7.21
CA LEU A 200 18.65 -10.28 -7.64
C LEU A 200 19.71 -10.80 -6.67
N LYS A 201 20.57 -9.90 -6.16
CA LYS A 201 21.61 -10.17 -5.18
C LYS A 201 21.78 -9.00 -4.20
N GLY A 202 22.31 -9.30 -3.02
CA GLY A 202 22.56 -8.33 -1.96
C GLY A 202 21.33 -8.05 -1.08
N ASP A 203 21.58 -7.44 0.08
CA ASP A 203 20.52 -6.99 0.99
C ASP A 203 20.06 -5.57 0.59
N PRO A 204 18.74 -5.28 0.48
CA PRO A 204 18.23 -3.92 0.25
C PRO A 204 18.82 -2.81 1.13
N LYS A 205 19.37 -3.16 2.32
CA LYS A 205 20.05 -2.23 3.22
C LYS A 205 21.32 -1.61 2.63
N ASN A 206 22.01 -2.37 1.78
CA ASN A 206 23.28 -2.00 1.16
C ASN A 206 23.13 -0.71 0.33
N SER A 207 24.09 0.21 0.42
CA SER A 207 23.97 1.51 -0.23
C SER A 207 24.41 1.50 -1.70
N LEU A 208 25.32 0.59 -2.09
CA LEU A 208 25.85 0.54 -3.44
C LEU A 208 24.92 -0.20 -4.40
N LEU A 209 24.79 0.30 -5.62
CA LEU A 209 24.00 -0.35 -6.69
C LEU A 209 24.90 -0.74 -7.87
N ILE A 210 24.85 -2.01 -8.25
CA ILE A 210 25.57 -2.57 -9.39
C ILE A 210 24.60 -2.81 -10.55
N TYR A 211 24.94 -2.27 -11.72
CA TYR A 211 24.29 -2.54 -13.00
C TYR A 211 25.21 -3.42 -13.85
N ASN A 212 24.92 -4.72 -13.86
CA ASN A 212 25.59 -5.70 -14.72
C ASN A 212 24.85 -5.86 -16.05
N ASP A 213 25.57 -6.34 -17.06
CA ASP A 213 25.04 -6.76 -18.38
C ASP A 213 24.43 -5.65 -19.26
N TYR A 214 24.81 -4.37 -19.06
CA TYR A 214 24.27 -3.23 -19.84
C TYR A 214 25.01 -2.93 -21.15
N ASN A 215 25.51 -3.97 -21.81
CA ASN A 215 25.84 -3.90 -23.24
C ASN A 215 24.61 -4.29 -24.07
N PHE A 216 23.66 -3.40 -24.32
CA PHE A 216 22.54 -3.72 -25.23
C PHE A 216 23.05 -4.04 -26.66
N PRO A 217 22.49 -5.06 -27.38
CA PRO A 217 21.10 -5.03 -27.84
C PRO A 217 20.37 -6.40 -27.89
N LYS A 218 19.03 -6.41 -28.05
CA LYS A 218 18.31 -7.55 -28.69
C LYS A 218 16.91 -7.18 -29.25
N LYS A 219 16.90 -6.58 -30.45
CA LYS A 219 15.85 -6.79 -31.47
C LYS A 219 16.27 -6.36 -32.89
N SER A 220 17.43 -6.81 -33.37
CA SER A 220 17.67 -6.99 -34.82
C SER A 220 18.97 -7.73 -35.07
N ASP A 221 18.89 -8.87 -35.75
CA ASP A 221 20.02 -9.53 -36.41
C ASP A 221 20.56 -8.64 -37.56
N TYR A 222 21.18 -7.49 -37.29
CA TYR A 222 22.00 -6.78 -38.28
C TYR A 222 23.07 -5.94 -37.58
N ALA A 223 24.12 -6.61 -37.14
CA ALA A 223 25.37 -5.98 -36.74
C ALA A 223 26.20 -5.63 -37.99
N LYS A 224 25.89 -4.51 -38.65
CA LYS A 224 26.87 -3.82 -39.53
C LYS A 224 26.69 -2.31 -39.44
N ASN A 225 27.67 -1.67 -38.78
CA ASN A 225 28.07 -0.27 -38.96
C ASN A 225 26.97 0.79 -38.88
N LEU A 226 26.72 1.29 -37.67
CA LEU A 226 26.30 2.67 -37.49
C LEU A 226 27.34 3.37 -36.61
N LYS A 227 27.92 4.46 -37.12
CA LYS A 227 28.65 5.44 -36.30
C LYS A 227 27.72 5.85 -35.16
N TYR A 228 28.09 5.46 -33.94
CA TYR A 228 27.32 5.73 -32.72
C TYR A 228 27.33 7.23 -32.41
N ASP A 229 26.19 7.88 -32.63
CA ASP A 229 25.94 9.27 -32.20
C ASP A 229 25.35 9.23 -30.78
N THR A 230 25.93 10.00 -29.85
CA THR A 230 25.51 10.13 -28.46
C THR A 230 24.06 10.60 -28.29
N ASN A 231 23.42 11.10 -29.37
CA ASN A 231 22.00 11.44 -29.41
C ASN A 231 21.05 10.23 -29.58
N GLN A 232 21.55 8.99 -29.69
CA GLN A 232 20.74 7.82 -30.08
C GLN A 232 20.46 6.75 -29.01
N ASN A 233 20.75 6.96 -27.73
CA ASN A 233 20.29 6.01 -26.68
C ASN A 233 19.55 6.66 -25.50
N PRO A 234 18.44 7.40 -25.75
CA PRO A 234 17.56 7.88 -24.67
C PRO A 234 17.07 6.72 -23.79
N TYR A 235 16.96 5.53 -24.37
CA TYR A 235 16.49 4.34 -23.68
C TYR A 235 17.40 3.94 -22.50
N LEU A 236 18.73 3.92 -22.66
CA LEU A 236 19.63 3.56 -21.55
C LEU A 236 19.61 4.61 -20.42
N ILE A 237 19.58 5.90 -20.79
CA ILE A 237 19.49 6.99 -19.83
C ILE A 237 18.18 6.88 -19.03
N GLU A 238 17.05 6.75 -19.72
CA GLU A 238 15.74 6.61 -19.07
C GLU A 238 15.66 5.33 -18.27
N HIS A 239 16.22 4.23 -18.75
CA HIS A 239 16.27 2.97 -18.03
C HIS A 239 17.04 3.08 -16.70
N VAL A 240 18.25 3.66 -16.73
CA VAL A 240 19.06 3.85 -15.52
C VAL A 240 18.41 4.87 -14.60
N LYS A 241 17.86 5.97 -15.13
CA LYS A 241 17.08 6.96 -14.37
C LYS A 241 15.90 6.30 -13.66
N ASN A 242 15.07 5.55 -14.37
CA ASN A 242 13.90 4.87 -13.80
C ASN A 242 14.30 3.84 -12.75
N THR A 243 15.39 3.09 -12.97
CA THR A 243 15.90 2.16 -11.96
C THR A 243 16.42 2.92 -10.72
N TRP A 244 17.11 4.05 -10.90
CA TRP A 244 17.55 4.91 -9.79
C TRP A 244 16.34 5.47 -9.03
N THR A 245 15.33 6.00 -9.72
CA THR A 245 14.06 6.45 -9.12
C THR A 245 13.37 5.33 -8.36
N ASN A 246 13.33 4.12 -8.91
CA ASN A 246 12.61 3.00 -8.32
C ASN A 246 13.36 2.32 -7.17
N THR A 247 14.68 2.42 -7.12
CA THR A 247 15.49 1.86 -6.03
C THR A 247 15.82 2.89 -4.94
N GLY A 248 15.76 4.19 -5.25
CA GLY A 248 16.23 5.25 -4.37
C GLY A 248 17.73 5.18 -4.07
N LYS A 249 18.51 4.52 -4.94
CA LYS A 249 19.96 4.29 -4.80
C LYS A 249 20.70 4.79 -6.03
N THR A 250 21.81 5.49 -5.81
CA THR A 250 22.68 5.99 -6.88
C THR A 250 23.18 4.83 -7.74
N PRO A 251 23.24 4.94 -9.09
CA PRO A 251 23.78 3.89 -9.94
C PRO A 251 25.31 3.85 -9.88
N ASN A 252 25.85 3.28 -8.80
CA ASN A 252 27.27 3.38 -8.48
C ASN A 252 28.17 2.71 -9.50
N PHE A 253 27.84 1.50 -9.95
CA PHE A 253 28.69 0.75 -10.88
C PHE A 253 27.92 0.39 -12.14
N ILE A 254 28.31 1.00 -13.26
CA ILE A 254 27.81 0.61 -14.58
C ILE A 254 28.88 -0.29 -15.20
N MET A 255 28.63 -1.61 -15.18
CA MET A 255 29.57 -2.60 -15.70
C MET A 255 29.31 -2.87 -17.19
N LEU A 256 30.37 -2.72 -18.00
CA LEU A 256 30.36 -2.96 -19.44
C LEU A 256 31.29 -4.11 -19.80
N ASP A 257 30.80 -5.16 -20.47
CA ASP A 257 31.68 -6.21 -21.02
C ASP A 257 32.57 -5.75 -22.17
N ARG A 258 32.21 -4.62 -22.81
CA ARG A 258 33.06 -3.94 -23.79
C ARG A 258 32.90 -2.45 -23.60
N TYR A 259 34.01 -1.77 -23.36
CA TYR A 259 34.03 -0.33 -23.26
C TYR A 259 33.73 0.33 -24.59
N GLU A 260 32.79 1.27 -24.55
CA GLU A 260 32.42 2.10 -25.69
C GLU A 260 32.40 3.57 -25.28
N SER A 261 32.98 4.46 -26.07
CA SER A 261 33.18 5.86 -25.70
C SER A 261 31.88 6.64 -25.47
N TRP A 262 30.74 6.17 -25.99
CA TRP A 262 29.43 6.80 -25.76
C TRP A 262 29.01 6.78 -24.28
N ILE A 263 29.55 5.87 -23.47
CA ILE A 263 29.22 5.77 -22.04
C ILE A 263 29.54 7.05 -21.28
N LEU A 264 30.57 7.78 -21.72
CA LEU A 264 30.96 9.05 -21.11
C LEU A 264 29.83 10.09 -21.21
N GLY A 265 29.11 10.12 -22.33
CA GLY A 265 27.94 10.99 -22.51
C GLY A 265 26.79 10.59 -21.60
N VAL A 266 26.50 9.29 -21.49
CA VAL A 266 25.45 8.76 -20.60
C VAL A 266 25.76 9.10 -19.14
N VAL A 267 26.98 8.84 -18.68
CA VAL A 267 27.39 9.14 -17.31
C VAL A 267 27.41 10.65 -17.05
N SER A 268 27.84 11.46 -18.01
CA SER A 268 27.76 12.93 -17.90
C SER A 268 26.32 13.40 -17.73
N TYR A 269 25.37 12.80 -18.46
CA TYR A 269 23.95 13.11 -18.35
C TYR A 269 23.39 12.67 -16.99
N LEU A 270 23.68 11.45 -16.55
CA LEU A 270 23.27 10.94 -15.24
C LEU A 270 23.79 11.80 -14.08
N ARG A 271 25.04 12.26 -14.17
CA ARG A 271 25.64 13.17 -13.18
C ARG A 271 25.04 14.57 -13.18
N GLY A 272 24.33 14.95 -14.25
CA GLY A 272 23.67 16.25 -14.40
C GLY A 272 22.27 16.31 -13.80
N PHE A 273 21.69 15.19 -13.35
CA PHE A 273 20.40 15.21 -12.66
C PHE A 273 20.49 15.99 -11.34
N THR A 274 19.43 16.73 -11.03
CA THR A 274 19.23 17.26 -9.69
C THR A 274 18.93 16.09 -8.76
N ILE A 275 19.61 15.99 -7.62
CA ILE A 275 19.41 14.89 -6.69
C ILE A 275 18.80 15.37 -5.38
N ILE A 276 17.81 14.61 -4.88
CA ILE A 276 17.28 14.77 -3.54
C ILE A 276 17.71 13.56 -2.74
N LYS A 277 18.57 13.77 -1.75
CA LYS A 277 19.17 12.71 -0.95
C LYS A 277 18.99 12.96 0.53
N GLY A 278 19.28 11.97 1.36
CA GLY A 278 19.42 12.18 2.79
C GLY A 278 19.15 10.94 3.61
N THR A 279 18.63 11.14 4.82
CA THR A 279 18.53 10.06 5.81
C THR A 279 17.18 10.02 6.51
N VAL A 280 16.76 8.81 6.88
CA VAL A 280 15.64 8.49 7.75
C VAL A 280 16.21 7.85 8.99
N THR A 281 15.99 8.48 10.14
CA THR A 281 16.66 8.10 11.39
C THR A 281 15.71 7.89 12.54
N TYR A 282 16.04 6.96 13.43
CA TYR A 282 15.43 6.74 14.73
C TYR A 282 16.54 6.72 15.78
N ASN A 283 16.43 7.51 16.85
CA ASN A 283 17.47 7.64 17.89
C ASN A 283 18.88 7.88 17.32
N ALA A 284 18.98 8.75 16.30
CA ALA A 284 20.20 9.06 15.56
C ALA A 284 20.83 7.89 14.76
N GLN A 285 20.19 6.72 14.71
CA GLN A 285 20.57 5.60 13.85
C GLN A 285 19.73 5.60 12.58
N VAL A 286 20.36 5.25 11.46
CA VAL A 286 19.66 5.11 10.18
C VAL A 286 18.75 3.89 10.24
N LEU A 287 17.50 4.03 9.78
CA LEU A 287 16.60 2.87 9.70
C LEU A 287 17.12 1.85 8.70
N ASP A 288 16.79 0.59 8.93
CA ASP A 288 17.17 -0.49 8.02
C ASP A 288 16.20 -0.67 6.85
N TYR A 289 14.98 -0.16 6.98
CA TYR A 289 13.90 -0.41 6.05
C TYR A 289 13.00 0.82 5.94
N VAL A 290 12.97 1.41 4.74
CA VAL A 290 12.08 2.52 4.42
C VAL A 290 11.49 2.29 3.03
N ASN A 291 10.16 2.29 2.98
CA ASN A 291 9.40 2.23 1.73
C ASN A 291 8.85 3.63 1.40
N TRP A 292 8.79 3.97 0.13
CA TRP A 292 8.41 5.31 -0.33
C TRP A 292 7.09 5.24 -1.09
N GLU A 293 6.04 5.86 -0.55
CA GLU A 293 4.67 5.68 -1.06
C GLU A 293 4.49 6.12 -2.53
N ALA A 294 5.11 7.22 -2.93
CA ALA A 294 4.95 7.78 -4.27
C ALA A 294 5.76 7.04 -5.35
N THR A 295 6.94 6.52 -5.00
CA THR A 295 7.85 5.85 -5.94
C THR A 295 7.76 4.33 -5.89
N GLY A 296 7.18 3.76 -4.83
CA GLY A 296 7.18 2.32 -4.54
C GLY A 296 8.57 1.76 -4.19
N SER A 297 9.55 2.63 -3.95
CA SER A 297 10.95 2.25 -3.74
C SER A 297 11.20 1.71 -2.35
N LEU A 298 12.14 0.77 -2.25
CA LEU A 298 12.64 0.26 -0.97
C LEU A 298 14.11 0.65 -0.78
N THR A 299 14.38 1.43 0.26
CA THR A 299 15.72 1.86 0.63
C THR A 299 16.06 1.42 2.05
N SER A 300 17.35 1.49 2.42
CA SER A 300 17.68 1.73 3.82
C SER A 300 17.27 3.15 4.19
N GLY A 301 17.51 3.55 5.43
CA GLY A 301 17.27 4.92 5.84
C GLY A 301 18.13 5.91 5.05
N LYS A 302 19.18 5.50 4.33
CA LYS A 302 19.85 6.34 3.33
C LYS A 302 19.15 6.25 1.97
N PHE A 303 18.87 7.39 1.36
CA PHE A 303 18.20 7.45 0.05
C PHE A 303 18.79 8.54 -0.85
N CYS A 304 18.64 8.36 -2.16
CA CYS A 304 19.06 9.29 -3.20
C CYS A 304 18.14 9.13 -4.43
N PHE A 305 17.35 10.15 -4.75
CA PHE A 305 16.44 10.15 -5.88
C PHE A 305 16.85 11.20 -6.93
N PRO A 306 16.87 10.85 -8.23
CA PRO A 306 17.10 11.81 -9.30
C PRO A 306 15.80 12.55 -9.64
N VAL A 307 15.92 13.83 -10.02
CA VAL A 307 14.81 14.66 -10.48
C VAL A 307 15.18 15.26 -11.83
N GLY A 308 14.38 14.95 -12.85
CA GLY A 308 14.55 15.47 -14.20
C GLY A 308 14.07 16.91 -14.34
N PRO A 309 14.46 17.62 -15.41
CA PRO A 309 13.96 18.97 -15.69
C PRO A 309 12.43 18.97 -15.84
N GLY A 310 11.74 19.78 -15.05
CA GLY A 310 10.27 19.85 -15.06
C GLY A 310 9.57 18.73 -14.27
N ASP A 311 10.31 17.82 -13.65
CA ASP A 311 9.74 16.76 -12.80
C ASP A 311 9.51 17.28 -11.37
N ASN A 312 8.48 16.73 -10.70
CA ASN A 312 8.23 16.95 -9.27
C ASN A 312 8.54 15.66 -8.50
N LEU A 313 9.12 15.80 -7.30
CA LEU A 313 9.40 14.67 -6.41
C LEU A 313 8.62 14.82 -5.09
N VAL A 314 7.89 13.77 -4.72
CA VAL A 314 7.21 13.66 -3.43
C VAL A 314 7.79 12.48 -2.67
N LEU A 315 8.30 12.76 -1.47
CA LEU A 315 8.93 11.79 -0.59
C LEU A 315 8.06 11.59 0.65
N SER A 316 7.43 10.43 0.76
CA SER A 316 6.61 10.01 1.90
C SER A 316 7.14 8.67 2.44
N PRO A 317 8.04 8.68 3.43
CA PRO A 317 8.58 7.46 3.99
C PRO A 317 7.52 6.71 4.80
N LYS A 318 7.54 5.37 4.68
CA LYS A 318 6.73 4.43 5.46
C LYS A 318 7.66 3.32 5.96
N SER A 319 7.53 2.96 7.22
CA SER A 319 8.19 1.79 7.81
C SER A 319 7.30 1.22 8.91
N PRO A 320 7.16 -0.12 9.00
CA PRO A 320 6.34 -0.74 10.03
C PRO A 320 6.73 -0.27 11.44
N GLY A 321 5.73 0.13 12.23
CA GLY A 321 5.91 0.58 13.61
C GLY A 321 6.36 2.03 13.80
N PHE A 322 6.54 2.81 12.74
CA PHE A 322 7.00 4.21 12.83
C PHE A 322 6.06 5.20 12.13
N ARG A 323 5.99 6.41 12.69
CA ARG A 323 5.55 7.64 12.00
C ARG A 323 6.75 8.56 11.75
N PHE A 324 6.64 9.47 10.79
CA PHE A 324 7.77 10.29 10.35
C PHE A 324 7.50 11.78 10.49
N THR A 325 8.56 12.55 10.77
CA THR A 325 8.55 14.02 10.76
C THR A 325 9.68 14.51 9.84
N PRO A 326 9.37 15.31 8.79
CA PRO A 326 8.01 15.55 8.28
C PRO A 326 7.36 14.25 7.76
N GLU A 327 6.04 14.20 7.63
CA GLU A 327 5.37 13.01 7.07
C GLU A 327 5.61 12.89 5.56
N THR A 328 5.65 14.05 4.87
CA THR A 328 5.90 14.15 3.44
C THR A 328 6.78 15.37 3.17
N ALA A 329 7.70 15.23 2.22
CA ALA A 329 8.45 16.34 1.64
C ALA A 329 8.17 16.43 0.14
N THR A 330 7.94 17.64 -0.37
CA THR A 330 7.63 17.87 -1.79
C THR A 330 8.63 18.84 -2.39
N PHE A 331 9.20 18.46 -3.53
CA PHE A 331 10.16 19.24 -4.30
C PHE A 331 9.55 19.49 -5.68
N ASN A 332 9.13 20.73 -5.92
CA ASN A 332 8.53 21.14 -7.17
C ASN A 332 9.61 21.69 -8.10
N GLU A 333 9.87 21.00 -9.20
CA GLU A 333 10.89 21.36 -10.21
C GLU A 333 12.19 21.92 -9.58
N PRO A 334 12.86 21.16 -8.69
CA PRO A 334 14.02 21.66 -7.97
C PRO A 334 15.13 22.03 -8.97
N ASN A 335 15.66 23.24 -8.82
CA ASN A 335 16.74 23.76 -9.67
C ASN A 335 18.15 23.44 -9.13
N GLN A 336 18.24 22.88 -7.92
CA GLN A 336 19.48 22.51 -7.25
C GLN A 336 19.26 21.25 -6.40
N SER A 337 20.31 20.44 -6.24
CA SER A 337 20.33 19.29 -5.34
C SER A 337 20.01 19.71 -3.90
N ALA A 338 19.32 18.85 -3.15
CA ALA A 338 18.96 19.13 -1.76
C ALA A 338 19.13 17.90 -0.86
N ILE A 339 19.33 18.17 0.43
CA ILE A 339 19.39 17.15 1.47
C ILE A 339 18.09 17.20 2.28
N GLN A 340 17.41 16.06 2.43
CA GLN A 340 16.18 15.89 3.19
C GLN A 340 16.38 14.86 4.30
N HIS A 341 16.02 15.24 5.53
CA HIS A 341 16.05 14.34 6.67
C HIS A 341 14.65 14.03 7.17
N PHE A 342 14.43 12.78 7.57
CA PHE A 342 13.20 12.32 8.22
C PHE A 342 13.55 11.73 9.58
N VAL A 343 12.78 12.09 10.59
CA VAL A 343 12.90 11.53 11.93
C VAL A 343 11.73 10.59 12.18
N ALA A 344 12.04 9.32 12.43
CA ALA A 344 11.09 8.29 12.77
C ALA A 344 10.79 8.34 14.28
N THR A 345 9.51 8.25 14.62
CA THR A 345 9.01 8.14 15.99
C THR A 345 8.19 6.85 16.08
N PRO A 346 8.42 5.98 17.09
CA PRO A 346 7.67 4.75 17.22
C PRO A 346 6.19 5.04 17.47
N LEU A 347 5.33 4.18 16.93
CA LEU A 347 3.90 4.16 17.21
C LEU A 347 3.63 3.48 18.56
N GLU A 348 2.50 3.80 19.19
CA GLU A 348 2.07 3.06 20.38
C GLU A 348 1.51 1.70 19.96
N ILE A 349 1.73 0.66 20.76
CA ILE A 349 1.23 -0.69 20.43
C ILE A 349 -0.30 -0.74 20.31
N THR A 350 -1.01 0.20 20.93
CA THR A 350 -2.47 0.35 20.84
C THR A 350 -2.95 1.12 19.62
N ASP A 351 -2.06 1.80 18.89
CA ASP A 351 -2.41 2.48 17.64
C ASP A 351 -2.93 1.45 16.63
N ASN A 352 -4.11 1.73 16.05
CA ASN A 352 -4.77 0.85 15.08
C ASN A 352 -4.97 -0.61 15.57
N LEU A 353 -5.08 -0.82 16.89
CA LEU A 353 -5.48 -2.11 17.46
C LEU A 353 -7.00 -2.30 17.28
N GLU A 354 -7.39 -3.26 16.45
CA GLU A 354 -8.79 -3.51 16.07
C GLU A 354 -9.44 -4.64 16.87
N GLY A 355 -8.64 -5.55 17.45
CA GLY A 355 -9.15 -6.61 18.32
C GLY A 355 -8.07 -7.15 19.26
N HIS A 356 -8.44 -7.44 20.52
CA HIS A 356 -7.54 -8.00 21.52
C HIS A 356 -8.27 -8.96 22.47
N TYR A 357 -7.89 -10.24 22.45
CA TYR A 357 -8.56 -11.34 23.13
C TYR A 357 -7.58 -12.06 24.06
N THR A 358 -7.70 -11.79 25.36
CA THR A 358 -6.88 -12.44 26.41
C THR A 358 -7.47 -13.78 26.88
N PHE A 359 -8.68 -14.12 26.42
CA PHE A 359 -9.45 -15.31 26.82
C PHE A 359 -9.75 -15.48 28.31
N SER A 360 -9.31 -14.55 29.18
CA SER A 360 -9.68 -14.46 30.59
C SER A 360 -11.19 -14.27 30.84
N LYS A 361 -11.91 -13.75 29.84
CA LYS A 361 -13.36 -13.57 29.84
C LYS A 361 -13.96 -14.12 28.56
N GLU A 362 -13.60 -15.37 28.25
CA GLU A 362 -14.05 -16.09 27.06
C GLU A 362 -13.72 -15.33 25.77
N GLY A 363 -14.67 -15.17 24.84
CA GLY A 363 -14.48 -14.44 23.59
C GLY A 363 -14.47 -12.91 23.71
N ARG A 364 -14.37 -12.32 24.91
CA ARG A 364 -14.45 -10.86 25.08
C ARG A 364 -13.29 -10.14 24.37
N ASP A 365 -13.64 -9.12 23.59
CA ASP A 365 -12.68 -8.18 23.01
C ASP A 365 -12.39 -7.04 24.00
N PHE A 366 -11.12 -6.93 24.37
CA PHE A 366 -10.62 -5.91 25.26
C PHE A 366 -10.21 -4.63 24.52
N SER A 367 -10.13 -4.63 23.19
CA SER A 367 -9.90 -3.42 22.40
C SER A 367 -11.01 -2.37 22.58
N ILE A 368 -10.80 -1.18 22.03
CA ILE A 368 -11.81 -0.11 22.00
C ILE A 368 -13.03 -0.45 21.13
N LYS A 369 -12.93 -1.46 20.25
CA LYS A 369 -13.99 -1.85 19.31
C LYS A 369 -15.06 -2.72 19.93
N GLY A 370 -14.68 -3.61 20.85
CA GLY A 370 -15.63 -4.47 21.55
C GLY A 370 -16.24 -5.57 20.67
N PHE A 371 -15.47 -6.05 19.69
CA PHE A 371 -15.83 -7.12 18.77
C PHE A 371 -15.79 -8.50 19.44
N ASN A 372 -16.65 -8.72 20.43
CA ASN A 372 -16.68 -9.98 21.18
C ASN A 372 -16.92 -11.18 20.26
N GLY A 373 -16.02 -12.16 20.34
CA GLY A 373 -16.12 -13.44 19.65
C GLY A 373 -17.18 -14.34 20.25
N LYS A 374 -17.80 -15.16 19.39
CA LYS A 374 -18.82 -16.16 19.76
C LYS A 374 -18.18 -17.56 19.77
N PRO A 375 -17.85 -18.13 20.94
CA PRO A 375 -17.23 -19.45 21.02
C PRO A 375 -18.25 -20.56 20.73
N SER A 376 -17.78 -21.63 20.08
CA SER A 376 -18.51 -22.86 19.81
C SER A 376 -17.61 -24.04 20.17
N ASN A 377 -17.99 -24.85 21.16
CA ASN A 377 -17.23 -25.99 21.69
C ASN A 377 -15.81 -25.67 22.18
N VAL A 378 -15.47 -24.40 22.40
CA VAL A 378 -14.17 -23.98 22.95
C VAL A 378 -14.21 -24.04 24.46
N GLN A 379 -13.15 -24.58 25.07
CA GLN A 379 -12.98 -24.60 26.52
C GLN A 379 -12.04 -23.48 26.95
N PHE A 380 -12.34 -22.82 28.06
CA PHE A 380 -11.48 -21.80 28.65
C PHE A 380 -10.92 -22.33 29.97
N THR A 381 -9.62 -22.61 30.02
CA THR A 381 -8.98 -23.31 31.14
C THR A 381 -7.70 -22.60 31.58
N SER A 382 -7.31 -22.78 32.84
CA SER A 382 -6.00 -22.30 33.31
C SER A 382 -4.88 -23.18 32.75
N ASP A 383 -3.87 -22.58 32.13
CA ASP A 383 -2.60 -23.24 31.80
C ASP A 383 -1.59 -23.03 32.95
N SER A 384 -0.50 -23.78 32.97
CA SER A 384 0.54 -23.65 34.01
C SER A 384 1.58 -22.59 33.69
N THR A 385 1.74 -22.25 32.40
CA THR A 385 2.67 -21.23 31.91
C THR A 385 1.93 -19.95 31.57
N ARG A 386 0.72 -20.08 31.01
CA ARG A 386 -0.18 -18.99 30.67
C ARG A 386 -1.34 -18.94 31.66
N SER A 387 -2.09 -17.84 31.69
CA SER A 387 -3.25 -17.71 32.58
C SER A 387 -4.46 -18.52 32.06
N THR A 388 -5.63 -17.90 31.89
CA THR A 388 -6.76 -18.53 31.21
C THR A 388 -6.53 -18.51 29.70
N VAL A 389 -6.56 -19.68 29.07
CA VAL A 389 -6.35 -19.86 27.62
C VAL A 389 -7.56 -20.49 26.96
N ALA A 390 -7.73 -20.25 25.65
CA ALA A 390 -8.74 -20.92 24.83
C ALA A 390 -8.19 -22.25 24.30
N VAL A 391 -8.83 -23.37 24.63
CA VAL A 391 -8.47 -24.73 24.21
C VAL A 391 -9.45 -25.22 23.15
N PHE A 392 -8.89 -25.66 22.02
CA PHE A 392 -9.61 -26.10 20.83
C PHE A 392 -9.35 -27.59 20.59
N GLY A 393 -10.44 -28.34 20.38
CA GLY A 393 -10.40 -29.72 19.90
C GLY A 393 -11.12 -29.85 18.56
N ASP A 394 -11.78 -30.98 18.35
CA ASP A 394 -12.59 -31.18 17.15
C ASP A 394 -13.82 -30.27 17.15
N ASN A 395 -14.15 -29.74 15.98
CA ASN A 395 -15.27 -28.82 15.74
C ASN A 395 -15.37 -27.63 16.74
N SER A 396 -14.23 -27.18 17.26
CA SER A 396 -14.12 -26.06 18.19
C SER A 396 -13.64 -24.81 17.47
N TYR A 397 -14.35 -23.68 17.62
CA TYR A 397 -13.98 -22.41 16.99
C TYR A 397 -14.59 -21.21 17.69
N ILE A 398 -14.02 -20.03 17.48
CA ILE A 398 -14.62 -18.74 17.88
C ILE A 398 -14.91 -17.94 16.62
N THR A 399 -16.16 -17.53 16.42
CA THR A 399 -16.53 -16.63 15.32
C THR A 399 -16.32 -15.18 15.72
N LEU A 400 -15.49 -14.47 14.96
CA LEU A 400 -15.28 -13.03 15.05
C LEU A 400 -16.05 -12.34 13.91
N PRO A 401 -16.20 -11.00 13.94
CA PRO A 401 -16.75 -10.23 12.83
C PRO A 401 -15.96 -10.40 11.50
N GLY A 402 -16.53 -9.85 10.43
CA GLY A 402 -15.93 -9.82 9.10
C GLY A 402 -14.54 -9.18 9.09
N ALA A 403 -13.66 -9.65 8.21
CA ALA A 403 -12.32 -9.07 8.06
C ALA A 403 -12.33 -7.57 7.67
N GLU A 404 -13.43 -7.08 7.08
CA GLU A 404 -13.67 -5.65 6.81
C GLU A 404 -13.76 -4.82 8.11
N GLU A 405 -14.40 -5.35 9.15
CA GLU A 405 -14.57 -4.66 10.45
C GLU A 405 -13.23 -4.46 11.16
N PHE A 406 -12.31 -5.41 10.98
CA PHE A 406 -10.91 -5.30 11.42
C PHE A 406 -10.04 -4.49 10.45
N LYS A 407 -10.62 -3.91 9.40
CA LYS A 407 -9.92 -3.16 8.34
C LYS A 407 -8.73 -3.93 7.75
N MET A 408 -8.86 -5.24 7.59
CA MET A 408 -7.82 -6.06 6.96
C MET A 408 -7.94 -6.07 5.44
N ARG A 409 -9.13 -5.81 4.91
CA ARG A 409 -9.40 -5.84 3.48
C ARG A 409 -8.70 -4.67 2.78
N ASP A 410 -7.87 -5.01 1.80
CA ASP A 410 -7.14 -4.07 0.96
C ASP A 410 -6.34 -3.05 1.77
N HIS A 411 -5.75 -3.52 2.87
CA HIS A 411 -5.08 -2.70 3.88
C HIS A 411 -3.92 -3.45 4.52
N ASP A 412 -3.01 -2.72 5.16
CA ASP A 412 -2.00 -3.31 6.05
C ASP A 412 -2.67 -3.95 7.26
N PHE A 413 -2.12 -5.07 7.72
CA PHE A 413 -2.56 -5.65 8.99
C PHE A 413 -1.47 -6.49 9.63
N SER A 414 -1.61 -6.70 10.94
CA SER A 414 -0.82 -7.67 11.68
C SER A 414 -1.72 -8.49 12.59
N VAL A 415 -1.39 -9.76 12.77
CA VAL A 415 -2.07 -10.66 13.71
C VAL A 415 -1.02 -11.34 14.56
N ALA A 416 -1.16 -11.30 15.88
CA ALA A 416 -0.25 -11.97 16.81
C ALA A 416 -1.03 -12.83 17.79
N ALA A 417 -0.47 -13.99 18.16
CA ALA A 417 -1.03 -14.86 19.18
C ALA A 417 0.05 -15.74 19.81
N TRP A 418 -0.16 -16.11 21.07
CA TRP A 418 0.51 -17.26 21.67
C TRP A 418 -0.23 -18.53 21.27
N VAL A 419 0.51 -19.54 20.83
CA VAL A 419 -0.03 -20.77 20.27
C VAL A 419 0.72 -21.97 20.83
N LYS A 420 -0.01 -23.01 21.25
CA LYS A 420 0.53 -24.28 21.71
C LYS A 420 -0.23 -25.42 21.07
N ILE A 421 0.42 -26.17 20.18
CA ILE A 421 -0.14 -27.39 19.60
C ILE A 421 -0.06 -28.50 20.65
N LYS A 422 -1.16 -29.18 20.94
CA LYS A 422 -1.19 -30.25 21.95
C LYS A 422 -0.37 -31.46 21.48
N GLU A 423 -0.68 -31.96 20.29
CA GLU A 423 0.07 -33.01 19.61
C GLU A 423 -0.14 -32.89 18.09
N TYR A 424 0.79 -33.43 17.30
CA TYR A 424 0.61 -33.52 15.85
C TYR A 424 -0.01 -34.88 15.50
N LEU A 425 -1.27 -34.86 15.07
CA LEU A 425 -2.06 -36.04 14.70
C LEU A 425 -1.59 -36.65 13.36
N PRO A 426 -1.59 -37.98 13.22
CA PRO A 426 -1.33 -38.66 11.95
C PRO A 426 -2.30 -38.19 10.86
N ASN A 427 -1.81 -38.01 9.63
CA ASN A 427 -2.58 -37.56 8.46
C ASN A 427 -3.23 -36.17 8.59
N LYS A 428 -2.89 -35.38 9.62
CA LYS A 428 -3.33 -34.00 9.76
C LYS A 428 -2.21 -33.03 9.43
N ARG A 429 -2.41 -32.28 8.35
CA ARG A 429 -1.44 -31.33 7.81
C ARG A 429 -1.49 -29.97 8.49
N ASP A 430 -2.71 -29.46 8.70
CA ASP A 430 -2.98 -28.07 9.05
C ASP A 430 -3.60 -27.93 10.43
N TYR A 431 -3.10 -26.97 11.20
CA TYR A 431 -3.59 -26.56 12.52
C TYR A 431 -3.86 -25.06 12.47
N CYS A 432 -5.12 -24.67 12.32
CA CYS A 432 -5.49 -23.27 12.10
C CYS A 432 -5.47 -22.43 13.38
N ILE A 433 -4.93 -21.21 13.30
CA ILE A 433 -5.03 -20.20 14.35
C ILE A 433 -6.16 -19.23 14.01
N ILE A 434 -6.07 -18.61 12.83
CA ILE A 434 -7.13 -17.75 12.26
C ILE A 434 -7.37 -18.13 10.80
N GLY A 435 -8.61 -18.11 10.37
CA GLY A 435 -8.93 -18.23 8.94
C GLY A 435 -10.35 -17.82 8.59
N THR A 436 -10.66 -17.93 7.30
CA THR A 436 -12.02 -17.79 6.74
C THR A 436 -12.51 -19.12 6.18
N LYS A 437 -13.79 -19.19 5.82
CA LYS A 437 -14.36 -20.38 5.17
C LYS A 437 -14.17 -20.34 3.65
N SER A 438 -14.03 -19.15 3.05
CA SER A 438 -13.70 -18.97 1.64
C SER A 438 -12.37 -19.63 1.26
N ASN A 439 -12.35 -20.22 0.07
CA ASN A 439 -11.19 -20.75 -0.62
C ASN A 439 -10.95 -20.04 -1.96
N SER A 440 -11.41 -18.79 -2.10
CA SER A 440 -11.17 -18.00 -3.30
C SER A 440 -9.88 -17.21 -3.19
N TYR A 441 -9.16 -17.09 -4.32
CA TYR A 441 -7.95 -16.28 -4.43
C TYR A 441 -8.16 -14.87 -3.87
N GLN A 442 -7.24 -14.44 -3.00
CA GLN A 442 -7.28 -13.18 -2.24
C GLN A 442 -8.43 -13.02 -1.23
N GLN A 443 -9.39 -13.95 -1.16
CA GLN A 443 -10.55 -13.83 -0.28
C GLN A 443 -10.51 -14.79 0.90
N GLY A 444 -9.83 -15.92 0.74
CA GLY A 444 -9.55 -16.86 1.82
C GLY A 444 -8.28 -16.46 2.57
N ILE A 445 -8.34 -16.20 3.87
CA ILE A 445 -7.14 -16.05 4.71
C ILE A 445 -6.91 -17.33 5.52
N HIS A 446 -5.64 -17.72 5.64
CA HIS A 446 -5.24 -18.77 6.55
C HIS A 446 -3.94 -18.39 7.28
N LEU A 447 -4.03 -18.26 8.60
CA LEU A 447 -2.91 -18.09 9.51
C LEU A 447 -2.84 -19.38 10.32
N LEU A 448 -1.91 -20.26 9.99
CA LEU A 448 -1.92 -21.63 10.48
C LEU A 448 -0.52 -22.23 10.64
N ILE A 449 -0.45 -23.43 11.21
CA ILE A 449 0.75 -24.27 11.19
C ILE A 449 0.48 -25.42 10.22
N ARG A 450 1.30 -25.54 9.18
CA ARG A 450 1.24 -26.57 8.13
C ARG A 450 2.51 -27.38 8.12
N ASP A 451 2.41 -28.71 8.18
CA ASP A 451 3.56 -29.61 8.22
C ASP A 451 4.55 -29.21 9.34
N ARG A 452 3.99 -28.84 10.51
CA ARG A 452 4.71 -28.34 11.70
C ARG A 452 5.43 -27.01 11.52
N LYS A 453 5.25 -26.29 10.41
CA LYS A 453 5.86 -24.98 10.17
C LYS A 453 4.79 -23.89 10.14
N PRO A 454 5.08 -22.66 10.60
CA PRO A 454 4.18 -21.52 10.42
C PRO A 454 3.82 -21.30 8.95
N TYR A 455 2.62 -20.79 8.70
CA TYR A 455 2.10 -20.59 7.36
C TYR A 455 1.21 -19.34 7.30
N PHE A 456 1.30 -18.61 6.20
CA PHE A 456 0.55 -17.40 5.95
C PHE A 456 0.06 -17.42 4.51
N GLY A 457 -1.23 -17.23 4.22
CA GLY A 457 -1.63 -17.04 2.84
C GLY A 457 -3.02 -16.48 2.63
N PHE A 458 -3.22 -16.01 1.40
CA PHE A 458 -4.49 -15.50 0.87
C PHE A 458 -5.07 -16.43 -0.20
N TYR A 459 -4.79 -17.73 -0.07
CA TYR A 459 -5.11 -18.77 -1.04
C TYR A 459 -4.31 -18.64 -2.35
N ASN A 460 -3.44 -19.61 -2.64
CA ASN A 460 -2.59 -19.67 -3.84
C ASN A 460 -1.60 -18.49 -3.95
N ASN A 461 -1.26 -17.88 -2.82
CA ASN A 461 -0.33 -16.77 -2.70
C ASN A 461 0.26 -16.74 -1.28
N ASP A 462 0.90 -17.86 -0.93
CA ASP A 462 1.14 -18.25 0.45
C ASP A 462 2.64 -18.27 0.75
N LEU A 463 3.00 -17.92 1.98
CA LEU A 463 4.34 -17.96 2.55
C LEU A 463 4.46 -19.07 3.61
N GLN A 464 5.44 -19.95 3.44
CA GLN A 464 5.80 -20.95 4.43
C GLN A 464 6.96 -20.49 5.31
N GLY A 465 6.83 -20.72 6.62
CA GLY A 465 7.90 -20.55 7.59
C GLY A 465 9.04 -21.56 7.42
N LYS A 466 10.21 -21.27 8.00
CA LYS A 466 11.38 -22.15 7.97
C LYS A 466 11.42 -23.08 9.18
N THR A 467 11.06 -22.56 10.35
CA THR A 467 11.23 -23.27 11.63
C THR A 467 10.17 -24.35 11.85
N VAL A 468 10.63 -25.54 12.23
CA VAL A 468 9.77 -26.66 12.64
C VAL A 468 9.40 -26.50 14.11
N LEU A 469 8.10 -26.45 14.40
CA LEU A 469 7.56 -26.31 15.74
C LEU A 469 7.33 -27.67 16.39
N GLU A 470 7.72 -27.79 17.65
CA GLU A 470 7.44 -28.97 18.50
C GLU A 470 6.09 -28.85 19.20
N ALA A 471 5.42 -29.99 19.42
CA ALA A 471 4.19 -30.03 20.20
C ALA A 471 4.45 -29.79 21.71
N GLY A 472 3.42 -29.38 22.44
CA GLY A 472 3.46 -29.13 23.88
C GLY A 472 4.16 -27.83 24.30
N LYS A 473 4.77 -27.09 23.37
CA LYS A 473 5.47 -25.83 23.64
C LYS A 473 4.65 -24.61 23.20
N TRP A 474 4.76 -23.52 23.95
CA TRP A 474 4.21 -22.21 23.59
C TRP A 474 5.14 -21.49 22.61
N TYR A 475 4.56 -20.96 21.54
CA TYR A 475 5.23 -20.08 20.58
C TYR A 475 4.43 -18.81 20.42
N HIS A 476 5.12 -17.67 20.37
CA HIS A 476 4.51 -16.42 19.94
C HIS A 476 4.65 -16.29 18.43
N LEU A 477 3.53 -16.35 17.72
CA LEU A 477 3.48 -16.20 16.26
C LEU A 477 2.94 -14.83 15.91
N THR A 478 3.56 -14.18 14.93
CA THR A 478 3.04 -12.94 14.35
C THR A 478 3.08 -12.99 12.83
N TRP A 479 1.97 -12.66 12.21
CA TRP A 479 1.79 -12.54 10.77
C TRP A 479 1.62 -11.06 10.44
N ARG A 480 2.45 -10.53 9.54
CA ARG A 480 2.43 -9.13 9.13
C ARG A 480 2.23 -9.05 7.63
N TYR A 481 1.23 -8.29 7.20
CA TYR A 481 1.03 -7.89 5.81
C TYR A 481 1.30 -6.39 5.63
N ASN A 482 2.16 -6.04 4.68
CA ASN A 482 2.36 -4.68 4.22
C ASN A 482 1.88 -4.57 2.78
N LYS A 483 0.79 -3.83 2.55
CA LYS A 483 0.15 -3.62 1.25
C LYS A 483 1.06 -2.87 0.29
N LEU A 484 1.86 -1.93 0.78
CA LEU A 484 2.61 -1.01 -0.08
C LEU A 484 3.58 -1.77 -1.02
N ASN A 485 4.23 -2.81 -0.52
CA ASN A 485 5.10 -3.69 -1.31
C ASN A 485 4.62 -5.14 -1.40
N GLY A 486 3.43 -5.44 -0.86
CA GLY A 486 2.91 -6.79 -0.79
C GLY A 486 3.78 -7.72 0.09
N GLU A 487 4.41 -7.21 1.15
CA GLU A 487 5.18 -8.06 2.06
C GLU A 487 4.24 -8.95 2.87
N GLN A 488 4.49 -10.25 2.81
CA GLN A 488 4.05 -11.20 3.83
C GLN A 488 5.27 -11.56 4.70
N ALA A 489 5.14 -11.43 6.02
CA ALA A 489 6.19 -11.80 6.96
C ALA A 489 5.63 -12.61 8.14
N ILE A 490 6.41 -13.60 8.57
CA ILE A 490 6.12 -14.46 9.71
C ILE A 490 7.24 -14.28 10.73
N PHE A 491 6.85 -14.01 11.97
CA PHE A 491 7.75 -13.91 13.11
C PHE A 491 7.44 -15.02 14.11
N LEU A 492 8.50 -15.61 14.66
CA LEU A 492 8.44 -16.64 15.69
C LEU A 492 9.23 -16.16 16.90
N ASN A 493 8.56 -16.09 18.06
CA ASN A 493 9.15 -15.66 19.33
C ASN A 493 9.90 -14.31 19.24
N GLY A 494 9.31 -13.38 18.48
CA GLY A 494 9.84 -12.03 18.31
C GLY A 494 10.92 -11.87 17.24
N LYS A 495 11.29 -12.94 16.53
CA LYS A 495 12.30 -12.93 15.48
C LYS A 495 11.68 -13.25 14.13
N LEU A 496 12.17 -12.63 13.06
CA LEU A 496 11.74 -12.93 11.71
C LEU A 496 12.11 -14.39 11.35
N ASP A 497 11.13 -15.17 10.92
CA ASP A 497 11.31 -16.56 10.46
C ASP A 497 11.36 -16.62 8.92
N SER A 498 10.39 -15.98 8.27
CA SER A 498 10.26 -15.91 6.81
C SER A 498 9.66 -14.57 6.37
N ARG A 499 10.08 -14.07 5.20
CA ARG A 499 9.47 -12.92 4.50
C ARG A 499 9.44 -13.16 2.99
N SER A 500 8.46 -12.60 2.31
CA SER A 500 8.35 -12.58 0.85
C SER A 500 7.58 -11.33 0.41
N LEU A 501 7.94 -10.74 -0.74
CA LEU A 501 7.35 -9.49 -1.25
C LEU A 501 6.43 -9.73 -2.46
N GLY A 502 5.75 -8.69 -2.93
CA GLY A 502 4.96 -8.72 -4.16
C GLY A 502 3.65 -9.50 -4.08
N HIS A 503 3.20 -9.86 -2.87
CA HIS A 503 1.94 -10.55 -2.66
C HIS A 503 0.76 -9.58 -2.85
N PRO A 504 -0.23 -9.90 -3.71
CA PRO A 504 -1.42 -9.07 -3.85
C PRO A 504 -2.24 -9.00 -2.55
N ALA A 505 -2.95 -7.88 -2.38
CA ALA A 505 -3.69 -7.57 -1.17
C ALA A 505 -4.84 -8.55 -0.90
N TYR A 506 -5.09 -8.80 0.38
CA TYR A 506 -6.28 -9.52 0.84
C TYR A 506 -7.55 -8.72 0.51
N LYS A 507 -8.57 -9.36 -0.05
CA LYS A 507 -9.84 -8.76 -0.52
C LYS A 507 -11.08 -9.40 0.10
N GLY A 508 -10.91 -10.37 1.00
CA GLY A 508 -12.03 -11.08 1.64
C GLY A 508 -12.81 -10.21 2.62
N ARG A 509 -14.10 -10.54 2.77
CA ARG A 509 -15.05 -9.82 3.63
C ARG A 509 -15.71 -10.71 4.70
N GLU A 510 -15.50 -12.02 4.60
CA GLU A 510 -16.14 -13.00 5.47
C GLU A 510 -15.71 -12.85 6.93
N ASN A 511 -16.51 -13.42 7.82
CA ASN A 511 -16.17 -13.58 9.23
C ASN A 511 -14.84 -14.30 9.40
N LEU A 512 -14.03 -13.80 10.33
CA LEU A 512 -12.84 -14.50 10.78
C LEU A 512 -13.23 -15.56 11.80
N TYR A 513 -12.53 -16.69 11.74
CA TYR A 513 -12.71 -17.79 12.68
C TYR A 513 -11.38 -18.07 13.37
N VAL A 514 -11.39 -18.08 14.70
CA VAL A 514 -10.27 -18.57 15.50
C VAL A 514 -10.41 -20.08 15.63
N GLY A 515 -9.38 -20.81 15.24
CA GLY A 515 -9.30 -22.27 15.37
C GLY A 515 -9.82 -23.09 14.19
N VAL A 516 -10.26 -22.47 13.09
CA VAL A 516 -10.67 -23.20 11.87
C VAL A 516 -10.48 -22.35 10.60
N ALA A 517 -10.09 -23.00 9.50
CA ALA A 517 -10.04 -22.43 8.15
C ALA A 517 -10.63 -23.41 7.13
N GLY A 518 -11.32 -22.91 6.11
CA GLY A 518 -11.91 -23.70 5.03
C GLY A 518 -13.26 -24.37 5.37
N PHE A 519 -13.88 -24.97 4.35
CA PHE A 519 -15.21 -25.60 4.44
C PHE A 519 -15.19 -27.00 5.08
N ASN A 520 -14.08 -27.74 4.95
CA ASN A 520 -13.91 -29.05 5.55
C ASN A 520 -13.13 -28.91 6.87
N TRP A 521 -13.66 -29.47 7.96
CA TRP A 521 -13.09 -29.46 9.31
C TRP A 521 -11.65 -30.01 9.44
N SER A 522 -11.04 -30.49 8.36
CA SER A 522 -9.68 -31.05 8.30
C SER A 522 -8.57 -30.11 8.78
N SER A 523 -8.81 -28.79 8.75
CA SER A 523 -7.82 -27.77 9.15
C SER A 523 -8.13 -27.13 10.51
N ASN A 524 -8.92 -27.77 11.37
CA ASN A 524 -9.19 -27.30 12.74
C ASN A 524 -7.92 -27.23 13.61
N MET A 525 -7.94 -26.36 14.60
CA MET A 525 -6.94 -26.30 15.66
C MET A 525 -7.02 -27.55 16.55
N TYR A 526 -5.87 -27.94 17.10
CA TYR A 526 -5.79 -28.95 18.15
C TYR A 526 -4.73 -28.54 19.18
N GLY A 527 -5.16 -27.78 20.18
CA GLY A 527 -4.26 -27.12 21.12
C GLY A 527 -4.86 -25.89 21.77
N ALA A 528 -4.01 -24.99 22.24
CA ALA A 528 -4.41 -23.78 22.96
C ALA A 528 -3.91 -22.50 22.27
N ILE A 529 -4.70 -21.43 22.41
CA ILE A 529 -4.37 -20.08 21.95
C ILE A 529 -4.56 -19.10 23.12
N ASP A 530 -3.63 -18.16 23.25
CA ASP A 530 -3.67 -17.07 24.24
C ASP A 530 -3.31 -15.73 23.58
N ASN A 531 -3.80 -14.62 24.15
CA ASN A 531 -3.48 -13.24 23.77
C ASN A 531 -3.51 -12.97 22.24
N LEU A 532 -4.61 -13.33 21.59
CA LEU A 532 -4.82 -13.06 20.18
C LEU A 532 -5.09 -11.56 19.96
N SER A 533 -4.34 -10.94 19.06
CA SER A 533 -4.45 -9.50 18.77
C SER A 533 -4.40 -9.24 17.26
N ILE A 534 -5.20 -8.27 16.80
CA ILE A 534 -5.35 -7.89 15.40
C ILE A 534 -5.18 -6.38 15.28
N TRP A 535 -4.30 -5.94 14.39
CA TRP A 535 -4.06 -4.54 14.07
C TRP A 535 -4.37 -4.26 12.61
N SER A 536 -4.91 -3.07 12.32
CA SER A 536 -5.04 -2.51 10.96
C SER A 536 -3.77 -1.78 10.52
N ARG A 537 -2.60 -2.28 10.91
CA ARG A 537 -1.29 -1.74 10.49
C ARG A 537 -0.22 -2.83 10.51
N ALA A 538 0.88 -2.58 9.79
CA ALA A 538 2.08 -3.38 9.87
C ALA A 538 2.88 -3.03 11.14
N LEU A 539 3.10 -4.01 12.02
CA LEU A 539 3.90 -3.84 13.23
C LEU A 539 5.41 -3.83 12.92
N GLY A 540 6.14 -3.00 13.64
CA GLY A 540 7.60 -2.95 13.64
C GLY A 540 8.22 -4.14 14.36
N GLU A 541 9.48 -4.45 14.05
CA GLU A 541 10.15 -5.61 14.66
C GLU A 541 10.35 -5.45 16.17
N GLU A 542 10.63 -4.23 16.65
CA GLU A 542 10.76 -3.94 18.10
C GLU A 542 9.43 -4.19 18.84
N GLU A 543 8.30 -3.80 18.24
CA GLU A 543 6.97 -4.05 18.80
C GLU A 543 6.69 -5.55 18.91
N ILE A 544 6.96 -6.30 17.83
CA ILE A 544 6.77 -7.75 17.77
C ILE A 544 7.68 -8.46 18.79
N TRP A 545 8.94 -8.04 18.89
CA TRP A 545 9.87 -8.56 19.87
C TRP A 545 9.40 -8.28 21.30
N GLY A 546 9.04 -7.03 21.61
CA GLY A 546 8.59 -6.63 22.94
C GLY A 546 7.33 -7.36 23.40
N MET A 547 6.37 -7.60 22.50
CA MET A 547 5.20 -8.44 22.79
C MET A 547 5.58 -9.89 23.07
N SER A 548 6.47 -10.48 22.28
CA SER A 548 6.91 -11.88 22.47
C SER A 548 7.68 -12.11 23.77
N LYS A 549 8.25 -11.03 24.33
CA LYS A 549 8.95 -11.03 25.63
C LYS A 549 8.07 -10.55 26.78
N GLU A 550 6.81 -10.21 26.51
CA GLU A 550 5.88 -9.63 27.48
C GLU A 550 6.41 -8.36 28.15
N VAL A 551 7.30 -7.63 27.47
CA VAL A 551 7.84 -6.33 27.93
C VAL A 551 6.93 -5.19 27.49
N LEU A 552 6.22 -5.38 26.37
CA LEU A 552 5.15 -4.50 25.90
C LEU A 552 3.80 -5.10 26.23
N GLU A 553 3.13 -4.54 27.23
CA GLU A 553 1.76 -4.91 27.57
C GLU A 553 0.76 -4.12 26.71
N ILE A 554 -0.17 -4.84 26.09
CA ILE A 554 -1.32 -4.22 25.43
C ILE A 554 -2.31 -3.83 26.52
N VAL A 555 -2.28 -2.56 26.93
CA VAL A 555 -3.25 -2.00 27.89
C VAL A 555 -4.32 -1.23 27.11
N PRO A 556 -5.47 -1.83 26.78
CA PRO A 556 -6.51 -1.14 26.04
C PRO A 556 -7.15 -0.07 26.91
N ILE A 557 -6.90 1.20 26.55
CA ILE A 557 -7.41 2.36 27.25
C ILE A 557 -8.91 2.50 26.96
N LYS A 558 -9.78 2.05 27.89
CA LYS A 558 -11.22 2.35 27.87
C LYS A 558 -11.60 3.61 28.66
N ASN A 559 -10.68 4.22 29.40
CA ASN A 559 -10.99 5.29 30.35
C ASN A 559 -10.19 6.59 30.11
N VAL A 560 -10.84 7.58 29.48
CA VAL A 560 -10.31 8.94 29.30
C VAL A 560 -9.92 9.61 30.63
N PHE A 561 -10.57 9.21 31.73
CA PHE A 561 -10.28 9.65 33.09
C PHE A 561 -8.85 9.32 33.58
N VAL A 562 -8.23 8.29 33.00
CA VAL A 562 -6.86 7.86 33.34
C VAL A 562 -5.82 8.65 32.53
N LEU A 563 -6.11 9.02 31.28
CA LEU A 563 -5.20 9.83 30.46
C LEU A 563 -5.14 11.30 30.91
N TYR A 564 -6.27 11.87 31.32
CA TYR A 564 -6.36 13.28 31.72
C TYR A 564 -7.01 13.43 33.10
N PRO A 565 -6.34 13.00 34.18
CA PRO A 565 -6.90 13.02 35.53
C PRO A 565 -7.22 14.45 36.00
N ILE A 566 -6.49 15.45 35.51
CA ILE A 566 -6.70 16.86 35.88
C ILE A 566 -7.91 17.46 35.15
N MET A 567 -8.03 17.26 33.84
CA MET A 567 -9.17 17.77 33.07
C MET A 567 -10.48 17.07 33.48
N SER A 568 -10.43 15.78 33.76
CA SER A 568 -11.61 15.02 34.15
C SER A 568 -12.11 15.36 35.56
N ARG A 569 -11.22 15.64 36.52
CA ARG A 569 -11.58 16.20 37.84
C ARG A 569 -12.12 17.62 37.75
N SER A 570 -11.58 18.42 36.84
CA SER A 570 -12.04 19.79 36.60
C SER A 570 -13.44 19.79 35.99
N LEU A 571 -13.72 18.88 35.04
CA LEU A 571 -15.02 18.73 34.39
C LEU A 571 -16.07 18.15 35.35
N THR A 572 -15.73 17.17 36.19
CA THR A 572 -16.65 16.66 37.21
C THR A 572 -16.94 17.70 38.30
N ALA A 573 -15.95 18.49 38.72
CA ALA A 573 -16.16 19.62 39.61
C ALA A 573 -17.06 20.69 38.96
N LEU A 574 -16.87 21.00 37.68
CA LEU A 574 -17.72 21.93 36.91
C LEU A 574 -19.17 21.45 36.80
N ILE A 575 -19.37 20.15 36.52
CA ILE A 575 -20.71 19.54 36.47
C ILE A 575 -21.35 19.55 37.86
N PHE A 576 -20.59 19.29 38.92
CA PHE A 576 -21.07 19.33 40.29
C PHE A 576 -21.44 20.76 40.74
N ILE A 577 -20.62 21.76 40.38
CA ILE A 577 -20.92 23.18 40.61
C ILE A 577 -22.14 23.60 39.79
N ALA A 578 -22.26 23.17 38.53
CA ALA A 578 -23.43 23.44 37.70
C ALA A 578 -24.70 22.81 38.29
N LEU A 579 -24.63 21.60 38.84
CA LEU A 579 -25.75 20.95 39.54
C LEU A 579 -26.12 21.68 40.84
N LEU A 580 -25.15 22.19 41.60
CA LEU A 580 -25.41 23.01 42.79
C LEU A 580 -26.03 24.36 42.44
N VAL A 581 -25.58 25.01 41.36
CA VAL A 581 -26.18 26.24 40.83
C VAL A 581 -27.60 25.97 40.33
N PHE A 582 -27.81 24.84 39.63
CA PHE A 582 -29.13 24.40 39.17
C PHE A 582 -30.08 24.06 40.32
N ALA A 583 -29.57 23.52 41.43
CA ALA A 583 -30.36 23.28 42.65
C ALA A 583 -30.68 24.57 43.42
N TYR A 584 -29.77 25.57 43.40
CA TYR A 584 -29.93 26.86 44.07
C TYR A 584 -30.92 27.78 43.35
N PHE A 585 -30.87 27.83 42.01
CA PHE A 585 -31.87 28.52 41.21
C PHE A 585 -33.02 27.56 40.90
N LYS A 586 -34.03 27.48 41.78
CA LYS A 586 -35.30 26.75 41.52
C LYS A 586 -36.01 27.32 40.28
N ILE A 587 -35.57 26.92 39.10
CA ILE A 587 -36.21 27.23 37.81
C ILE A 587 -37.35 26.22 37.63
N PRO A 588 -38.59 26.66 37.36
CA PRO A 588 -39.70 25.74 37.18
C PRO A 588 -39.43 24.89 35.93
N PHE A 589 -39.43 23.57 36.09
CA PHE A 589 -39.37 22.61 35.00
C PHE A 589 -40.50 22.91 33.99
N ARG A 590 -40.16 23.56 32.88
CA ARG A 590 -40.96 23.45 31.66
C ARG A 590 -40.94 21.97 31.28
N LYS A 591 -42.12 21.36 31.22
CA LYS A 591 -42.31 19.99 30.71
C LYS A 591 -41.50 19.85 29.42
N LEU A 592 -40.48 19.00 29.44
CA LEU A 592 -39.78 18.56 28.25
C LEU A 592 -40.84 17.97 27.31
N LYS A 593 -41.09 18.63 26.18
CA LYS A 593 -41.77 18.00 25.05
C LYS A 593 -40.98 16.72 24.74
N LYS A 594 -41.65 15.56 24.82
CA LYS A 594 -41.09 14.29 24.35
C LYS A 594 -40.56 14.51 22.93
N GLN A 595 -39.28 14.22 22.72
CA GLN A 595 -38.77 14.12 21.35
C GLN A 595 -39.55 13.01 20.63
N PRO A 596 -39.96 13.23 19.37
CA PRO A 596 -40.68 12.23 18.60
C PRO A 596 -39.84 10.95 18.47
N SER A 597 -40.48 9.78 18.53
CA SER A 597 -39.79 8.51 18.34
C SER A 597 -39.28 8.38 16.89
N VAL A 598 -38.33 7.48 16.65
CA VAL A 598 -37.80 7.20 15.30
C VAL A 598 -38.93 6.81 14.34
N ALA A 599 -39.88 5.98 14.79
CA ALA A 599 -41.06 5.60 14.02
C ALA A 599 -41.97 6.80 13.68
N ASP A 600 -42.14 7.76 14.61
CA ASP A 600 -42.95 8.96 14.37
C ASP A 600 -42.31 9.87 13.30
N LYS A 601 -40.98 9.98 13.29
CA LYS A 601 -40.26 10.69 12.23
C LYS A 601 -40.39 9.99 10.87
N ILE A 602 -40.30 8.66 10.80
CA ILE A 602 -40.48 7.90 9.56
C ILE A 602 -41.91 8.05 9.01
N ARG A 603 -42.94 8.08 9.87
CA ARG A 603 -44.33 8.35 9.46
C ARG A 603 -44.54 9.73 8.83
N THR A 604 -43.69 10.72 9.15
CA THR A 604 -43.79 12.06 8.54
C THR A 604 -43.34 12.11 7.07
N ILE A 605 -42.76 11.03 6.52
CA ILE A 605 -42.39 10.91 5.10
C ILE A 605 -43.56 11.25 4.18
N GLU A 606 -44.77 10.76 4.49
CA GLU A 606 -45.96 10.99 3.65
C GLU A 606 -46.43 12.45 3.67
N SER A 607 -46.10 13.21 4.72
CA SER A 607 -46.52 14.60 4.90
C SER A 607 -45.47 15.64 4.48
N THR A 608 -44.22 15.21 4.26
CA THR A 608 -43.09 16.13 3.99
C THR A 608 -42.91 16.31 2.48
N ILE A 609 -43.58 17.31 1.91
CA ILE A 609 -43.36 17.72 0.53
C ILE A 609 -42.05 18.50 0.47
N LYS A 610 -40.98 17.87 -0.02
CA LYS A 610 -39.72 18.56 -0.33
C LYS A 610 -39.87 19.27 -1.67
N HIS A 611 -39.89 20.60 -1.68
CA HIS A 611 -39.91 21.37 -2.92
C HIS A 611 -38.63 21.09 -3.73
N LYS A 612 -38.80 20.63 -4.98
CA LYS A 612 -37.69 20.49 -5.93
C LYS A 612 -37.19 21.87 -6.32
N PRO A 613 -35.88 22.04 -6.58
CA PRO A 613 -35.36 23.28 -7.14
C PRO A 613 -36.05 23.57 -8.48
N GLU A 614 -36.55 24.80 -8.66
CA GLU A 614 -37.21 25.23 -9.90
C GLU A 614 -36.22 25.53 -11.04
N SER A 615 -34.92 25.60 -10.72
CA SER A 615 -33.82 25.79 -11.68
C SER A 615 -32.53 25.12 -11.17
N ASN A 616 -31.50 25.03 -12.03
CA ASN A 616 -30.18 24.48 -11.69
C ASN A 616 -30.23 23.05 -11.13
N TYR A 617 -31.01 22.18 -11.78
CA TYR A 617 -31.38 20.86 -11.25
C TYR A 617 -31.03 19.75 -12.22
N ILE A 618 -30.32 18.72 -11.75
CA ILE A 618 -30.00 17.50 -12.50
C ILE A 618 -30.61 16.30 -11.78
N GLN A 619 -31.47 15.58 -12.48
CA GLN A 619 -32.14 14.37 -12.04
C GLN A 619 -31.60 13.13 -12.75
N LEU A 620 -31.13 12.17 -11.96
CA LEU A 620 -30.62 10.86 -12.35
C LEU A 620 -31.39 9.71 -11.72
N PHE A 621 -32.19 9.96 -10.68
CA PHE A 621 -33.20 9.04 -10.16
C PHE A 621 -34.53 9.24 -10.90
N GLY A 622 -35.04 8.18 -11.50
CA GLY A 622 -36.19 8.27 -12.42
C GLY A 622 -35.78 8.77 -13.80
N ASP A 623 -36.69 9.47 -14.47
CA ASP A 623 -36.43 9.96 -15.83
C ASP A 623 -35.32 11.04 -15.81
N PHE A 624 -34.36 10.92 -16.74
CA PHE A 624 -33.25 11.87 -16.85
C PHE A 624 -33.78 13.27 -17.17
N LYS A 625 -33.51 14.21 -16.26
CA LYS A 625 -33.98 15.59 -16.40
C LYS A 625 -32.89 16.59 -16.03
N VAL A 626 -32.74 17.66 -16.82
CA VAL A 626 -31.83 18.77 -16.52
C VAL A 626 -32.55 20.09 -16.72
N LEU A 627 -32.57 20.93 -15.67
CA LEU A 627 -33.07 22.30 -15.69
C LEU A 627 -31.90 23.28 -15.65
N ASP A 628 -31.84 24.22 -16.59
CA ASP A 628 -30.85 25.30 -16.59
C ASP A 628 -31.07 26.29 -15.42
N LYS A 629 -30.19 27.29 -15.29
CA LYS A 629 -30.28 28.30 -14.23
C LYS A 629 -31.52 29.20 -14.33
N GLU A 630 -32.13 29.30 -15.50
CA GLU A 630 -33.40 29.99 -15.75
C GLU A 630 -34.65 29.09 -15.52
N GLY A 631 -34.46 27.78 -15.30
CA GLY A 631 -35.53 26.82 -15.06
C GLY A 631 -36.08 26.13 -16.32
N ASN A 632 -35.45 26.31 -17.48
CA ASN A 632 -35.86 25.64 -18.70
C ASN A 632 -35.36 24.19 -18.75
N ASP A 633 -36.19 23.29 -19.28
CA ASP A 633 -35.82 21.89 -19.48
C ASP A 633 -34.89 21.75 -20.70
N ILE A 634 -33.63 21.41 -20.43
CA ILE A 634 -32.57 21.21 -21.44
C ILE A 634 -32.22 19.73 -21.64
N SER A 635 -33.02 18.81 -21.10
CA SER A 635 -32.74 17.37 -21.10
C SER A 635 -32.52 16.81 -22.51
N THR A 636 -33.25 17.33 -23.50
CA THR A 636 -33.17 16.91 -24.90
C THR A 636 -31.85 17.30 -25.59
N GLN A 637 -31.10 18.26 -25.02
CA GLN A 637 -29.79 18.66 -25.55
C GLN A 637 -28.72 17.59 -25.29
N PHE A 638 -28.92 16.74 -24.28
CA PHE A 638 -28.08 15.59 -23.99
C PHE A 638 -28.43 14.44 -24.94
N THR A 639 -27.94 14.52 -26.18
CA THR A 639 -28.00 13.38 -27.12
C THR A 639 -27.41 12.12 -26.48
N PRO A 640 -27.77 10.88 -26.91
CA PRO A 640 -27.33 9.65 -26.24
C PRO A 640 -25.83 9.60 -25.96
N LYS A 641 -25.00 10.06 -26.91
CA LYS A 641 -23.55 10.09 -26.75
C LYS A 641 -23.06 11.15 -25.75
N LEU A 642 -23.70 12.32 -25.72
CA LEU A 642 -23.40 13.38 -24.74
C LEU A 642 -23.85 12.98 -23.34
N LYS A 643 -24.99 12.28 -23.23
CA LYS A 643 -25.48 11.70 -21.97
C LYS A 643 -24.51 10.65 -21.43
N GLN A 644 -24.03 9.72 -22.26
CA GLN A 644 -23.00 8.76 -21.86
C GLN A 644 -21.71 9.45 -21.38
N LEU A 645 -21.20 10.44 -22.14
CA LEU A 645 -20.01 11.19 -21.76
C LEU A 645 -20.19 11.96 -20.43
N PHE A 646 -21.35 12.59 -20.26
CA PHE A 646 -21.73 13.28 -19.03
C PHE A 646 -21.70 12.34 -17.83
N LEU A 647 -22.39 11.19 -17.95
CA LEU A 647 -22.46 10.18 -16.89
C LEU A 647 -21.06 9.65 -16.56
N ILE A 648 -20.25 9.25 -17.55
CA ILE A 648 -18.91 8.70 -17.28
C ILE A 648 -18.03 9.70 -16.51
N ILE A 649 -17.95 10.95 -16.97
CA ILE A 649 -17.12 11.96 -16.28
C ILE A 649 -17.67 12.22 -14.87
N LEU A 650 -18.99 12.36 -14.71
CA LEU A 650 -19.64 12.57 -13.42
C LEU A 650 -19.30 11.44 -12.44
N LEU A 651 -19.58 10.20 -12.82
CA LEU A 651 -19.46 9.02 -11.96
C LEU A 651 -18.02 8.79 -11.51
N TYR A 652 -17.06 8.88 -12.43
CA TYR A 652 -15.64 8.71 -12.09
C TYR A 652 -15.08 9.87 -11.24
N SER A 653 -15.63 11.08 -11.41
CA SER A 653 -15.29 12.21 -10.54
C SER A 653 -15.74 11.99 -9.10
N GLN A 654 -16.90 11.36 -8.90
CA GLN A 654 -17.42 11.07 -7.56
C GLN A 654 -16.81 9.83 -6.90
N ARG A 655 -16.38 8.83 -7.70
CA ARG A 655 -15.74 7.58 -7.26
C ARG A 655 -14.32 7.81 -6.72
N ASN A 656 -13.44 8.47 -7.49
CA ASN A 656 -11.99 8.48 -7.21
C ASN A 656 -11.38 9.85 -6.90
N LYS A 657 -12.17 10.93 -6.79
CA LYS A 657 -11.74 12.36 -6.68
C LYS A 657 -10.83 12.89 -7.82
N ASN A 658 -10.09 12.02 -8.51
CA ASN A 658 -9.14 12.33 -9.57
C ASN A 658 -9.73 12.20 -10.98
N GLY A 659 -11.02 11.84 -11.13
CA GLY A 659 -11.68 11.72 -12.44
C GLY A 659 -11.28 10.46 -13.24
N ILE A 660 -11.63 10.44 -14.54
CA ILE A 660 -11.34 9.34 -15.48
C ILE A 660 -10.15 9.66 -16.37
N SER A 661 -9.26 8.69 -16.65
CA SER A 661 -8.16 8.91 -17.60
C SER A 661 -8.65 9.06 -19.03
N THR A 662 -7.89 9.78 -19.86
CA THR A 662 -8.17 9.91 -21.29
C THR A 662 -8.25 8.55 -22.00
N ARG A 663 -7.39 7.61 -21.59
CA ARG A 663 -7.36 6.25 -22.13
C ARG A 663 -8.64 5.49 -21.77
N GLU A 664 -8.98 5.39 -20.50
CA GLU A 664 -10.20 4.70 -20.04
C GLU A 664 -11.47 5.31 -20.66
N LEU A 665 -11.55 6.64 -20.72
CA LEU A 665 -12.67 7.34 -21.36
C LEU A 665 -12.78 6.96 -22.85
N THR A 666 -11.64 6.81 -23.53
CA THR A 666 -11.61 6.40 -24.93
C THR A 666 -12.00 4.96 -25.14
N ASP A 667 -11.52 4.06 -24.28
CA ASP A 667 -11.84 2.64 -24.36
C ASP A 667 -13.34 2.39 -24.12
N ILE A 668 -13.99 3.17 -23.25
CA ILE A 668 -15.43 3.03 -22.97
C ILE A 668 -16.29 3.62 -24.10
N LEU A 669 -16.01 4.84 -24.57
CA LEU A 669 -16.90 5.53 -25.52
C LEU A 669 -16.56 5.32 -26.99
N TRP A 670 -15.30 5.08 -27.33
CA TRP A 670 -14.84 5.00 -28.72
C TRP A 670 -14.04 3.71 -28.96
N LEU A 671 -14.49 2.60 -28.36
CA LEU A 671 -13.93 1.28 -28.57
C LEU A 671 -13.83 0.96 -30.08
N GLY A 672 -12.65 0.56 -30.53
CA GLY A 672 -12.40 0.21 -31.94
C GLY A 672 -12.10 1.40 -32.88
N HIS A 673 -12.12 2.64 -32.40
CA HIS A 673 -11.65 3.79 -33.19
C HIS A 673 -10.12 3.87 -33.20
N SER A 674 -9.54 4.39 -34.29
CA SER A 674 -8.11 4.73 -34.32
C SER A 674 -7.79 5.87 -33.34
N SER A 675 -6.55 5.92 -32.84
CA SER A 675 -6.13 6.94 -31.86
C SER A 675 -6.42 8.38 -32.31
N GLN A 676 -6.25 8.67 -33.60
CA GLN A 676 -6.52 9.99 -34.16
C GLN A 676 -8.03 10.28 -34.29
N SER A 677 -8.83 9.29 -34.71
CA SER A 677 -10.29 9.41 -34.81
C SER A 677 -10.95 9.58 -33.44
N ALA A 678 -10.51 8.81 -32.45
CA ALA A 678 -10.97 8.90 -31.08
C ALA A 678 -10.62 10.27 -30.47
N LYS A 679 -9.40 10.78 -30.70
CA LYS A 679 -8.98 12.11 -30.22
C LYS A 679 -9.86 13.23 -30.78
N ASN A 680 -10.12 13.22 -32.10
CA ASN A 680 -10.96 14.22 -32.75
C ASN A 680 -12.41 14.14 -32.27
N SER A 681 -12.99 12.94 -32.22
CA SER A 681 -14.37 12.72 -31.76
C SER A 681 -14.57 13.12 -30.30
N ARG A 682 -13.60 12.78 -29.44
CA ARG A 682 -13.59 13.19 -28.03
C ARG A 682 -13.54 14.70 -27.86
N GLY A 683 -12.64 15.38 -28.59
CA GLY A 683 -12.52 16.84 -28.53
C GLY A 683 -13.83 17.55 -28.90
N VAL A 684 -14.49 17.11 -29.97
CA VAL A 684 -15.79 17.68 -30.40
C VAL A 684 -16.90 17.40 -29.38
N THR A 685 -16.97 16.17 -28.86
CA THR A 685 -18.04 15.76 -27.94
C THR A 685 -17.91 16.45 -26.58
N ILE A 686 -16.69 16.59 -26.04
CA ILE A 686 -16.41 17.33 -24.80
C ILE A 686 -16.75 18.82 -24.98
N ARG A 687 -16.41 19.42 -26.13
CA ARG A 687 -16.75 20.82 -26.42
C ARG A 687 -18.27 21.03 -26.40
N LYS A 688 -19.04 20.16 -27.05
CA LYS A 688 -20.51 20.22 -27.04
C LYS A 688 -21.08 20.05 -25.63
N LEU A 689 -20.53 19.13 -24.84
CA LEU A 689 -20.96 18.94 -23.46
C LEU A 689 -20.68 20.18 -22.59
N ARG A 690 -19.51 20.82 -22.73
CA ARG A 690 -19.19 22.06 -22.01
C ARG A 690 -20.19 23.17 -22.30
N LEU A 691 -20.57 23.37 -23.57
CA LEU A 691 -21.57 24.37 -23.97
C LEU A 691 -22.94 24.12 -23.31
N ILE A 692 -23.36 22.86 -23.19
CA ILE A 692 -24.60 22.53 -22.48
C ILE A 692 -24.46 22.85 -20.99
N LEU A 693 -23.33 22.50 -20.37
CA LEU A 693 -23.09 22.73 -18.94
C LEU A 693 -22.92 24.20 -18.57
N GLU A 694 -22.55 25.08 -19.51
CA GLU A 694 -22.50 26.55 -19.30
C GLU A 694 -23.88 27.18 -19.02
N SER A 695 -24.97 26.48 -19.35
CA SER A 695 -26.34 26.89 -18.98
C SER A 695 -26.66 26.62 -17.51
N LEU A 696 -25.83 25.82 -16.81
CA LEU A 696 -25.93 25.56 -15.38
C LEU A 696 -24.94 26.42 -14.60
N ASP A 697 -25.30 26.79 -13.37
CA ASP A 697 -24.42 27.60 -12.53
C ASP A 697 -23.23 26.78 -12.01
N SER A 698 -22.01 27.19 -12.41
CA SER A 698 -20.76 26.69 -11.81
C SER A 698 -20.52 25.17 -11.97
N VAL A 699 -20.96 24.54 -13.07
CA VAL A 699 -20.55 23.17 -13.43
C VAL A 699 -19.39 23.22 -14.43
N GLN A 700 -18.24 22.66 -14.08
CA GLN A 700 -17.03 22.71 -14.91
C GLN A 700 -16.44 21.33 -15.16
N ILE A 701 -15.95 21.11 -16.39
CA ILE A 701 -15.16 19.93 -16.76
C ILE A 701 -13.68 20.31 -16.81
N ASN A 702 -12.91 19.79 -15.86
CA ASN A 702 -11.49 20.01 -15.72
C ASN A 702 -10.68 18.89 -16.37
N PHE A 703 -9.51 19.25 -16.89
CA PHE A 703 -8.52 18.32 -17.42
C PHE A 703 -7.18 18.58 -16.75
N HIS A 704 -6.66 17.60 -16.01
CA HIS A 704 -5.41 17.71 -15.26
C HIS A 704 -4.71 16.35 -15.19
N ILE A 705 -3.41 16.27 -15.51
CA ILE A 705 -2.60 15.03 -15.54
C ILE A 705 -3.34 13.90 -16.29
N ASP A 706 -3.68 14.16 -17.55
CA ASP A 706 -4.39 13.21 -18.44
C ASP A 706 -5.72 12.64 -17.89
N ARG A 707 -6.36 13.36 -16.96
CA ARG A 707 -7.63 12.95 -16.35
C ARG A 707 -8.70 14.01 -16.48
N TRP A 708 -9.92 13.56 -16.79
CA TRP A 708 -11.14 14.35 -16.93
C TRP A 708 -11.95 14.25 -15.65
N SER A 709 -12.29 15.40 -15.06
CA SER A 709 -13.13 15.47 -13.88
C SER A 709 -14.21 16.54 -14.02
N MET A 710 -15.30 16.38 -13.28
CA MET A 710 -16.41 17.33 -13.21
C MET A 710 -16.53 17.85 -11.79
N VAL A 711 -16.55 19.17 -11.66
CA VAL A 711 -16.70 19.87 -10.38
C VAL A 711 -18.01 20.63 -10.40
N PHE A 712 -18.78 20.47 -9.31
CA PHE A 712 -20.01 21.20 -9.06
C PHE A 712 -19.69 22.32 -8.05
N GLY A 713 -19.90 23.57 -8.45
CA GLY A 713 -19.90 24.74 -7.58
C GLY A 713 -21.29 25.37 -7.49
N GLY A 714 -21.42 26.44 -6.71
CA GLY A 714 -22.64 27.26 -6.67
C GLY A 714 -23.88 26.54 -6.13
N THR A 715 -25.03 26.82 -6.75
CA THR A 715 -26.37 26.39 -6.32
C THR A 715 -26.91 25.17 -7.06
N VAL A 716 -26.11 24.53 -7.93
CA VAL A 716 -26.58 23.37 -8.72
C VAL A 716 -26.83 22.16 -7.84
N TYR A 717 -28.05 21.63 -7.96
CA TYR A 717 -28.48 20.42 -7.28
C TYR A 717 -28.43 19.23 -8.25
N CYS A 718 -27.62 18.23 -7.93
CA CYS A 718 -27.63 16.95 -8.62
C CYS A 718 -28.01 15.85 -7.63
N ASP A 719 -29.14 15.19 -7.87
CA ASP A 719 -29.71 14.19 -6.96
C ASP A 719 -28.75 13.03 -6.65
N TYR A 720 -28.00 12.54 -7.64
CA TYR A 720 -26.96 11.52 -7.47
C TYR A 720 -25.79 12.02 -6.62
N VAL A 721 -25.32 13.24 -6.84
CA VAL A 721 -24.21 13.82 -6.06
C VAL A 721 -24.64 14.04 -4.61
N GLU A 722 -25.86 14.53 -4.39
CA GLU A 722 -26.44 14.68 -3.04
C GLU A 722 -26.64 13.32 -2.37
N CYS A 723 -27.12 12.32 -3.10
CA CYS A 723 -27.20 10.93 -2.62
C CYS A 723 -25.85 10.41 -2.14
N LEU A 724 -24.78 10.59 -2.92
CA LEU A 724 -23.43 10.20 -2.51
C LEU A 724 -22.89 11.03 -1.34
N LYS A 725 -23.16 12.33 -1.27
CA LYS A 725 -22.79 13.17 -0.12
C LYS A 725 -23.46 12.69 1.16
N LEU A 726 -24.72 12.24 1.06
CA LEU A 726 -25.42 11.60 2.15
C LEU A 726 -24.70 10.29 2.51
N LEU A 727 -24.52 9.35 1.58
CA LEU A 727 -23.89 8.05 1.87
C LEU A 727 -22.47 8.16 2.45
N LYS A 728 -21.73 9.24 2.18
CA LYS A 728 -20.39 9.50 2.76
C LYS A 728 -20.41 9.95 4.22
N ARG A 729 -21.55 10.36 4.78
CA ARG A 729 -21.66 10.74 6.20
C ARG A 729 -21.74 9.46 7.04
N GLU A 730 -20.85 9.27 8.02
CA GLU A 730 -20.84 8.13 8.97
C GLU A 730 -22.04 8.14 9.95
N LYS A 731 -23.26 8.36 9.47
CA LYS A 731 -24.48 8.56 10.26
C LYS A 731 -25.69 7.82 9.71
N ILE A 732 -25.53 6.56 9.33
CA ILE A 732 -26.63 5.67 8.90
C ILE A 732 -27.69 5.49 10.02
N HIS A 733 -27.34 5.79 11.28
CA HIS A 733 -28.25 5.76 12.44
C HIS A 733 -29.02 7.06 12.70
N ASP A 734 -28.78 8.12 11.94
CA ASP A 734 -29.53 9.37 12.08
C ASP A 734 -30.85 9.29 11.29
N THR A 735 -31.98 9.47 11.97
CA THR A 735 -33.31 9.41 11.33
C THR A 735 -33.46 10.52 10.29
N ASP A 736 -32.91 11.71 10.54
CA ASP A 736 -33.04 12.86 9.63
C ASP A 736 -32.19 12.64 8.36
N PHE A 737 -31.08 11.91 8.49
CA PHE A 737 -30.28 11.43 7.38
C PHE A 737 -31.08 10.49 6.46
N ASN A 738 -31.67 9.45 7.03
CA ASN A 738 -32.38 8.44 6.25
C ASN A 738 -33.63 9.01 5.56
N LEU A 739 -34.32 9.98 6.17
CA LEU A 739 -35.45 10.69 5.56
C LEU A 739 -35.01 11.49 4.32
N ASN A 740 -33.90 12.23 4.44
CA ASN A 740 -33.35 12.98 3.31
C ASN A 740 -32.90 12.07 2.16
N PHE A 741 -32.38 10.89 2.49
CA PHE A 741 -32.00 9.87 1.52
C PHE A 741 -33.21 9.27 0.80
N TYR A 742 -34.27 8.89 1.54
CA TYR A 742 -35.53 8.39 0.98
C TYR A 742 -36.12 9.36 -0.04
N HIS A 743 -36.10 10.67 0.26
CA HIS A 743 -36.63 11.70 -0.63
C HIS A 743 -35.93 11.79 -1.99
N ILE A 744 -34.67 11.36 -2.10
CA ILE A 744 -33.96 11.33 -3.38
C ILE A 744 -34.34 10.08 -4.16
N ILE A 745 -34.35 8.92 -3.50
CA ILE A 745 -34.50 7.63 -4.17
C ILE A 745 -35.95 7.30 -4.53
N GLN A 746 -36.93 7.93 -3.88
CA GLN A 746 -38.36 7.76 -4.20
C GLN A 746 -38.71 8.19 -5.63
N GLU A 747 -37.87 8.99 -6.28
CA GLU A 747 -38.08 9.53 -7.63
C GLU A 747 -38.00 8.46 -8.74
N GLY A 748 -37.36 7.32 -8.49
CA GLY A 748 -37.34 6.22 -9.45
C GLY A 748 -36.05 5.40 -9.45
N GLU A 749 -35.92 4.54 -10.47
CA GLU A 749 -34.69 3.79 -10.72
C GLU A 749 -33.53 4.74 -11.06
N LEU A 750 -32.34 4.45 -10.53
CA LEU A 750 -31.13 5.18 -10.86
C LEU A 750 -30.70 4.90 -12.30
N PHE A 751 -30.51 5.96 -13.10
CA PHE A 751 -30.23 5.88 -14.54
C PHE A 751 -31.30 5.10 -15.31
N LYS A 752 -32.58 5.35 -15.01
CA LYS A 752 -33.72 4.70 -15.66
C LYS A 752 -33.59 4.74 -17.19
N GLY A 753 -33.73 3.58 -17.81
CA GLY A 753 -33.63 3.40 -19.26
C GLY A 753 -32.20 3.33 -19.83
N GLU A 754 -31.15 3.40 -18.99
CA GLU A 754 -29.76 3.19 -19.41
C GLU A 754 -29.26 1.80 -18.95
N SER A 755 -28.70 1.04 -19.90
CA SER A 755 -28.24 -0.34 -19.71
C SER A 755 -26.84 -0.55 -20.31
N TYR A 756 -25.84 0.15 -19.77
CA TYR A 756 -24.44 -0.04 -20.17
C TYR A 756 -23.69 -0.85 -19.12
N ASP A 757 -22.87 -1.81 -19.56
CA ASP A 757 -22.10 -2.69 -18.67
C ASP A 757 -21.25 -1.91 -17.63
N TRP A 758 -20.69 -0.76 -18.02
CA TRP A 758 -19.88 0.07 -17.11
C TRP A 758 -20.70 0.81 -16.04
N LEU A 759 -22.03 0.87 -16.15
CA LEU A 759 -22.91 1.44 -15.13
C LEU A 759 -23.19 0.47 -13.98
N ASP A 760 -23.03 -0.84 -14.20
CA ASP A 760 -23.47 -1.88 -13.26
C ASP A 760 -22.78 -1.76 -11.90
N ASP A 761 -21.47 -1.48 -11.90
CA ASP A 761 -20.69 -1.16 -10.70
C ASP A 761 -21.32 -0.01 -9.87
N PHE A 762 -21.75 1.05 -10.55
CA PHE A 762 -22.28 2.25 -9.91
C PHE A 762 -23.73 2.05 -9.45
N LYS A 763 -24.54 1.38 -10.27
CA LYS A 763 -25.92 0.98 -9.91
C LYS A 763 -25.89 0.04 -8.71
N GLY A 764 -24.99 -0.96 -8.69
CA GLY A 764 -24.84 -1.92 -7.59
C GLY A 764 -24.43 -1.25 -6.28
N PHE A 765 -23.47 -0.32 -6.30
CA PHE A 765 -23.05 0.39 -5.09
C PHE A 765 -24.22 1.17 -4.44
N VAL A 766 -24.94 1.97 -5.22
CA VAL A 766 -26.06 2.76 -4.69
C VAL A 766 -27.24 1.84 -4.36
N GLY A 767 -27.50 0.83 -5.19
CA GLY A 767 -28.57 -0.14 -5.01
C GLY A 767 -28.49 -0.89 -3.69
N ASN A 768 -27.32 -1.42 -3.34
CA ASN A 768 -27.12 -2.11 -2.06
C ASN A 768 -27.43 -1.19 -0.86
N ASN A 769 -26.96 0.06 -0.90
CA ASN A 769 -27.25 1.04 0.15
C ASN A 769 -28.75 1.39 0.24
N ILE A 770 -29.44 1.45 -0.90
CA ILE A 770 -30.90 1.64 -0.94
C ILE A 770 -31.59 0.49 -0.21
N VAL A 771 -31.26 -0.76 -0.56
CA VAL A 771 -31.87 -1.95 0.04
C VAL A 771 -31.64 -1.96 1.56
N ASP A 772 -30.39 -1.76 2.00
CA ASP A 772 -30.03 -1.79 3.42
C ASP A 772 -30.78 -0.74 4.26
N ILE A 773 -30.83 0.51 3.78
CA ILE A 773 -31.50 1.62 4.48
C ILE A 773 -33.01 1.40 4.54
N LEU A 774 -33.62 0.93 3.45
CA LEU A 774 -35.06 0.71 3.37
C LEU A 774 -35.53 -0.50 4.18
N LEU A 775 -34.76 -1.60 4.23
CA LEU A 775 -35.06 -2.72 5.11
C LEU A 775 -34.98 -2.32 6.58
N LYS A 776 -34.03 -1.45 6.93
CA LYS A 776 -33.95 -0.86 8.28
C LYS A 776 -35.18 -0.01 8.62
N PHE A 777 -35.70 0.78 7.66
CA PHE A 777 -36.94 1.52 7.86
C PHE A 777 -38.10 0.59 8.19
N ILE A 778 -38.23 -0.51 7.46
CA ILE A 778 -39.27 -1.50 7.74
C ILE A 778 -39.12 -2.07 9.15
N GLY A 779 -37.88 -2.33 9.61
CA GLY A 779 -37.60 -2.84 10.95
C GLY A 779 -38.03 -1.91 12.11
N GLU A 780 -38.12 -0.60 11.86
CA GLU A 780 -38.56 0.41 12.84
C GLU A 780 -40.08 0.69 12.78
N LEU A 781 -40.77 0.15 11.77
CA LEU A 781 -42.20 0.36 11.53
C LEU A 781 -43.04 -0.80 12.08
N ASN A 782 -44.29 -0.52 12.42
CA ASN A 782 -45.22 -1.54 12.87
C ASN A 782 -46.11 -2.00 11.71
N ILE A 783 -46.01 -3.28 11.36
CA ILE A 783 -46.74 -3.89 10.24
C ILE A 783 -48.27 -3.77 10.32
N GLU A 784 -48.85 -3.55 11.52
CA GLU A 784 -50.29 -3.36 11.72
C GLU A 784 -50.74 -1.91 11.53
N LYS A 785 -49.84 -0.95 11.78
CA LYS A 785 -50.16 0.49 11.75
C LYS A 785 -49.66 1.18 10.48
N ASP A 786 -48.58 0.70 9.90
CA ASP A 786 -47.79 1.38 8.87
C ASP A 786 -47.85 0.66 7.51
N THR A 787 -48.94 -0.07 7.27
CA THR A 787 -49.13 -1.00 6.16
C THR A 787 -48.89 -0.38 4.78
N GLU A 788 -49.42 0.81 4.53
CA GLU A 788 -49.28 1.51 3.24
C GLU A 788 -47.82 1.97 3.00
N LEU A 789 -47.17 2.49 4.04
CA LEU A 789 -45.78 2.92 3.96
C LEU A 789 -44.83 1.74 3.74
N ILE A 790 -45.07 0.62 4.41
CA ILE A 790 -44.29 -0.61 4.22
C ILE A 790 -44.41 -1.11 2.77
N LEU A 791 -45.62 -1.11 2.18
CA LEU A 791 -45.80 -1.46 0.77
C LEU A 791 -44.99 -0.55 -0.16
N LYS A 792 -45.07 0.78 0.02
CA LYS A 792 -44.29 1.76 -0.75
C LYS A 792 -42.79 1.52 -0.64
N ILE A 793 -42.29 1.23 0.57
CA ILE A 793 -40.87 0.93 0.79
C ILE A 793 -40.47 -0.38 0.10
N THR A 794 -41.27 -1.45 0.24
CA THR A 794 -40.99 -2.73 -0.44
C THR A 794 -41.02 -2.60 -1.96
N ASP A 795 -41.93 -1.81 -2.53
CA ASP A 795 -41.96 -1.53 -3.96
C ASP A 795 -40.69 -0.81 -4.41
N ARG A 796 -40.22 0.17 -3.62
CA ARG A 796 -38.97 0.89 -3.92
C ARG A 796 -37.73 -0.02 -3.85
N ILE A 797 -37.71 -0.98 -2.93
CA ILE A 797 -36.67 -2.02 -2.89
C ILE A 797 -36.75 -2.87 -4.17
N LEU A 798 -37.92 -3.38 -4.54
CA LEU A 798 -38.10 -4.27 -5.70
C LEU A 798 -37.88 -3.58 -7.06
N VAL A 799 -38.00 -2.26 -7.16
CA VAL A 799 -37.56 -1.53 -8.38
C VAL A 799 -36.02 -1.46 -8.47
N THR A 800 -35.32 -1.54 -7.34
CA THR A 800 -33.86 -1.45 -7.26
C THR A 800 -33.20 -2.83 -7.35
N ASP A 801 -33.80 -3.82 -6.68
CA ASP A 801 -33.43 -5.22 -6.67
C ASP A 801 -34.69 -6.07 -6.92
N PRO A 802 -35.02 -6.37 -8.19
CA PRO A 802 -36.24 -7.11 -8.57
C PRO A 802 -36.34 -8.52 -7.98
N VAL A 803 -35.22 -9.08 -7.55
CA VAL A 803 -35.08 -10.46 -7.05
C VAL A 803 -34.77 -10.50 -5.55
N ASN A 804 -35.10 -9.43 -4.82
CA ASN A 804 -34.98 -9.35 -3.37
C ASN A 804 -36.06 -10.20 -2.65
N ASP A 805 -35.65 -11.34 -2.10
CA ASP A 805 -36.52 -12.29 -1.40
C ASP A 805 -37.10 -11.74 -0.07
N GLN A 806 -36.33 -10.93 0.66
CA GLN A 806 -36.76 -10.31 1.91
C GLN A 806 -37.88 -9.28 1.69
N ALA A 807 -37.72 -8.40 0.71
CA ALA A 807 -38.75 -7.42 0.35
C ALA A 807 -40.01 -8.11 -0.19
N LEU A 808 -39.85 -9.19 -0.97
CA LEU A 808 -40.95 -10.04 -1.42
C LEU A 808 -41.71 -10.61 -0.22
N ALA A 809 -41.04 -11.27 0.73
CA ALA A 809 -41.68 -11.88 1.90
C ALA A 809 -42.50 -10.85 2.70
N ILE A 810 -41.91 -9.69 2.99
CA ILE A 810 -42.59 -8.59 3.71
C ILE A 810 -43.82 -8.11 2.93
N LYS A 811 -43.69 -7.90 1.62
CA LYS A 811 -44.80 -7.45 0.77
C LYS A 811 -45.94 -8.47 0.71
N LEU A 812 -45.63 -9.76 0.59
CA LEU A 812 -46.62 -10.84 0.59
C LEU A 812 -47.38 -10.89 1.93
N LYS A 813 -46.66 -10.78 3.05
CA LYS A 813 -47.24 -10.75 4.40
C LYS A 813 -48.21 -9.59 4.57
N VAL A 814 -47.86 -8.41 4.06
CA VAL A 814 -48.74 -7.24 4.10
C VAL A 814 -49.98 -7.43 3.22
N LEU A 815 -49.83 -7.89 1.98
CA LEU A 815 -50.95 -8.09 1.05
C LEU A 815 -51.95 -9.14 1.53
N ILE A 816 -51.46 -10.23 2.13
CA ILE A 816 -52.30 -11.28 2.71
C ILE A 816 -53.10 -10.75 3.91
N ARG A 817 -52.48 -9.94 4.77
CA ARG A 817 -53.17 -9.27 5.88
C ARG A 817 -54.24 -8.27 5.42
N GLN A 818 -54.06 -7.67 4.25
CA GLN A 818 -55.07 -6.81 3.60
C GLN A 818 -56.17 -7.61 2.86
N ASN A 819 -56.21 -8.93 2.99
CA ASN A 819 -57.09 -9.85 2.24
C ASN A 819 -56.90 -9.79 0.71
N ASN A 820 -55.75 -9.32 0.22
CA ASN A 820 -55.46 -9.19 -1.20
C ASN A 820 -54.63 -10.38 -1.72
N TYR A 821 -55.15 -11.59 -1.53
CA TYR A 821 -54.47 -12.85 -1.86
C TYR A 821 -54.12 -12.98 -3.35
N ASN A 822 -55.00 -12.52 -4.24
CA ASN A 822 -54.76 -12.58 -5.69
C ASN A 822 -53.56 -11.73 -6.10
N LEU A 823 -53.42 -10.52 -5.53
CA LEU A 823 -52.27 -9.66 -5.79
C LEU A 823 -50.99 -10.20 -5.17
N ALA A 824 -51.06 -10.82 -3.98
CA ALA A 824 -49.93 -11.50 -3.37
C ALA A 824 -49.44 -12.65 -4.27
N ARG A 825 -50.36 -13.48 -4.77
CA ARG A 825 -50.01 -14.59 -5.66
C ARG A 825 -49.40 -14.11 -6.97
N PHE A 826 -50.02 -13.11 -7.60
CA PHE A 826 -49.49 -12.49 -8.81
C PHE A 826 -48.08 -11.90 -8.60
N THR A 827 -47.83 -11.27 -7.45
CA THR A 827 -46.52 -10.69 -7.12
C THR A 827 -45.44 -11.78 -6.99
N PHE A 828 -45.77 -12.89 -6.33
CA PHE A 828 -44.86 -14.04 -6.20
C PHE A 828 -44.58 -14.70 -7.56
N ASP A 829 -45.62 -14.95 -8.36
CA ASP A 829 -45.45 -15.60 -9.66
C ASP A 829 -44.60 -14.72 -10.61
N ARG A 830 -44.82 -13.40 -10.60
CA ARG A 830 -44.00 -12.41 -11.33
C ARG A 830 -42.54 -12.46 -10.90
N PHE A 831 -42.28 -12.51 -9.60
CA PHE A 831 -40.93 -12.60 -9.04
C PHE A 831 -40.22 -13.86 -9.52
N CYS A 832 -40.88 -15.03 -9.49
CA CYS A 832 -40.31 -16.28 -9.96
C CYS A 832 -39.91 -16.24 -11.44
N VAL A 833 -40.73 -15.61 -12.29
CA VAL A 833 -40.41 -15.41 -13.72
C VAL A 833 -39.17 -14.54 -13.88
N LEU A 834 -39.11 -13.39 -13.19
CA LEU A 834 -37.96 -12.49 -13.24
C LEU A 834 -36.68 -13.15 -12.71
N TYR A 835 -36.79 -13.94 -11.64
CA TYR A 835 -35.69 -14.71 -11.08
C TYR A 835 -35.13 -15.73 -12.08
N GLU A 836 -36.00 -16.47 -12.76
CA GLU A 836 -35.60 -17.43 -13.80
C GLU A 836 -35.00 -16.75 -15.04
N GLU A 837 -35.53 -15.59 -15.44
CA GLU A 837 -34.97 -14.78 -16.53
C GLU A 837 -33.57 -14.24 -16.19
N MET A 838 -33.33 -13.82 -14.94
CA MET A 838 -32.06 -13.24 -14.51
C MET A 838 -30.97 -14.29 -14.20
N TYR A 839 -31.33 -15.41 -13.58
CA TYR A 839 -30.36 -16.41 -13.09
C TYR A 839 -30.35 -17.72 -13.88
N GLY A 840 -31.32 -17.95 -14.78
CA GLY A 840 -31.41 -19.17 -15.57
C GLY A 840 -31.84 -20.42 -14.78
N GLU A 841 -32.31 -20.24 -13.54
CA GLU A 841 -32.80 -21.31 -12.67
C GLU A 841 -34.10 -20.91 -11.95
N LYS A 842 -34.89 -21.89 -11.54
CA LYS A 842 -36.17 -21.65 -10.84
C LYS A 842 -35.95 -21.27 -9.38
N PHE A 843 -36.69 -20.28 -8.91
CA PHE A 843 -36.70 -19.88 -7.51
C PHE A 843 -37.18 -21.04 -6.60
N SER A 844 -36.42 -21.32 -5.54
CA SER A 844 -36.62 -22.50 -4.67
C SER A 844 -37.65 -22.29 -3.55
N GLY A 845 -37.89 -21.04 -3.14
CA GLY A 845 -38.83 -20.71 -2.07
C GLY A 845 -40.29 -20.92 -2.48
N LYS A 846 -41.12 -21.42 -1.56
CA LYS A 846 -42.56 -21.62 -1.81
C LYS A 846 -43.39 -20.44 -1.30
N PHE A 847 -44.50 -20.17 -2.00
CA PHE A 847 -45.46 -19.12 -1.64
C PHE A 847 -45.93 -19.24 -0.19
N ASP A 848 -46.28 -20.44 0.27
CA ASP A 848 -46.80 -20.67 1.62
C ASP A 848 -45.73 -20.49 2.71
N GLU A 849 -44.46 -20.74 2.39
CA GLU A 849 -43.33 -20.60 3.33
C GLU A 849 -42.99 -19.11 3.53
N LEU A 850 -42.96 -18.33 2.44
CA LEU A 850 -42.64 -16.90 2.45
C LEU A 850 -43.80 -16.02 2.95
N SER A 851 -45.03 -16.52 2.91
CA SER A 851 -46.20 -15.83 3.45
C SER A 851 -46.45 -16.09 4.94
N SER A 852 -45.81 -17.10 5.52
CA SER A 852 -46.02 -17.54 6.90
C SER A 852 -44.99 -17.04 7.93
N GLN A 853 -43.83 -16.54 7.49
CA GLN A 853 -42.80 -15.92 8.35
C GLN A 853 -43.11 -14.45 8.65
#